data_AF-A0A3Q3FKQ4-F1
#
_entry.id   AF-A0A3Q3FKQ4-F1
#
_cell.length_a   1.000
_cell.length_b   1.000
_cell.length_c   1.000
_cell.angle_alpha   90.00
_cell.angle_beta   90.00
_cell.angle_gamma   90.00
#
_symmetry.space_group_name_H-M   'P 1'
#
loop_
_entity.id
_entity.type
_entity.pdbx_description
1 polymer ?
#
loop_
_entity_poly.entity_id
_entity_poly.type
_entity_poly.pdbx_seq_one_letter_code
_entity_poly.pdbx_strand_id
1 'polypeptide(L)'
;LSTLRGVQRVKMPSLNVIYEQEAVQKRTFTKWINSHLAKRAPPLVVTDLFEDIKDGVMLLALLEVLSGQKLQCEQGKKLKRIHWVANIGTALTFLEGRKIKLVNINSTDIVDGRPSIVLGLMWTIILYFQIEELTSSLPALQALSSSTSSLDSSNSSTETTSPPVKRKPLPPPQGGARKALLRWVQHTATKRVGVEVKDFGPSWRTGLAFYAVIQSLRPNLVDMERVWRRPNRENLQEAFLLAEKELGIPQLLDPEDVDVDKPDEKSIMTYVAQFLKHHPDNFKVPGAGFPSFPTAICIHREQRKSLRELKMWLDQLERDATQSQETEGNLAQQYQVSLFKSLHVQLEMRHKQVEGALQSTQKDGMLTVDQALVKQAWERVSKRLLDWHLLLDRSLPTPLDMVGAWLHEAEGALRQEIVVQQAHDVTASTVHRALEQHKDVFKSLESHLQVFQRIHKDRSVDGVPVPLDQLQDMAERMNFVATSSSIHLARMEYLENQHHMQAFLTLTESKLKSWIIKYGRQESVEVMLHNYVSFVEKQHFFEKYDALFQSLKQSAEAYVNADSSVDEGEMGVRRFMREVVTQWRSLSMEVRSVRSMLEEVLSNWERYSSIVASLQAWLEDAEETLGQPENTKREFFRNLSHWMDQHSAMNDAGNFLIETCDETMSLELKQQLLLLNGRWRDLFLKVKQYARADELEKWRKDHLKAVTTLKELLDTAEAKLNAPVQVSFLSVRGFV
;
A
#
# COMPACT_ATOMS: atom_id res chain seq x y z
N LEU A 1 -25.04 43.34 11.59
CA LEU A 1 -24.79 43.40 10.13
C LEU A 1 -23.30 43.62 9.93
N SER A 2 -22.68 42.81 9.08
CA SER A 2 -21.23 42.71 8.74
C SER A 2 -20.33 41.97 9.75
N THR A 3 -20.00 40.71 9.46
CA THR A 3 -18.63 40.13 9.31
C THR A 3 -18.60 38.60 9.46
N LEU A 4 -19.02 37.86 8.43
CA LEU A 4 -18.63 36.46 8.22
C LEU A 4 -18.66 36.13 6.72
N ARG A 5 -17.56 36.39 6.00
CA ARG A 5 -17.27 35.79 4.69
C ARG A 5 -15.79 35.45 4.63
N GLY A 6 -15.50 34.15 4.61
CA GLY A 6 -14.13 33.66 4.51
C GLY A 6 -14.01 32.15 4.65
N VAL A 7 -14.89 31.38 4.00
CA VAL A 7 -14.64 29.94 3.77
C VAL A 7 -14.72 29.71 2.28
N GLN A 8 -13.56 29.55 1.66
CA GLN A 8 -13.41 29.22 0.26
C GLN A 8 -13.85 27.75 0.08
N ARG A 9 -15.08 27.56 -0.43
CA ARG A 9 -15.60 26.24 -0.82
C ARG A 9 -14.69 25.68 -1.91
N VAL A 10 -13.94 24.62 -1.60
CA VAL A 10 -13.31 23.76 -2.62
C VAL A 10 -14.43 23.15 -3.46
N LYS A 11 -14.53 23.53 -4.74
CA LYS A 11 -15.45 22.91 -5.70
C LYS A 11 -15.03 21.46 -5.93
N MET A 12 -15.77 20.50 -5.40
CA MET A 12 -15.68 19.11 -5.88
C MET A 12 -16.13 19.07 -7.36
N PRO A 13 -15.48 18.29 -8.23
CA PRO A 13 -15.95 18.07 -9.59
C PRO A 13 -17.34 17.41 -9.55
N SER A 14 -18.22 17.80 -10.49
CA SER A 14 -19.55 17.17 -10.64
C SER A 14 -19.39 15.69 -11.00
N LEU A 15 -20.28 14.82 -10.50
CA LEU A 15 -20.24 13.37 -10.77
C LEU A 15 -20.10 13.06 -12.29
N ASN A 16 -20.75 13.84 -13.15
CA ASN A 16 -20.66 13.66 -14.62
C ASN A 16 -19.23 13.75 -15.15
N VAL A 17 -18.38 14.64 -14.61
CA VAL A 17 -16.99 14.81 -15.05
C VAL A 17 -16.14 13.60 -14.66
N ILE A 18 -16.44 12.97 -13.51
CA ILE A 18 -15.73 11.76 -13.06
C ILE A 18 -16.07 10.57 -13.97
N TYR A 19 -17.35 10.39 -14.31
CA TYR A 19 -17.78 9.32 -15.23
C TYR A 19 -17.21 9.49 -16.64
N GLU A 20 -17.13 10.73 -17.14
CA GLU A 20 -16.50 11.02 -18.44
C GLU A 20 -15.00 10.70 -18.42
N GLN A 21 -14.26 11.09 -17.37
CA GLN A 21 -12.83 10.78 -17.25
C GLN A 21 -12.57 9.27 -17.13
N GLU A 22 -13.39 8.54 -16.37
CA GLU A 22 -13.29 7.08 -16.27
C GLU A 22 -13.55 6.39 -17.63
N ALA A 23 -14.51 6.89 -18.42
CA ALA A 23 -14.80 6.38 -19.75
C ALA A 23 -13.62 6.59 -20.73
N VAL A 24 -13.00 7.78 -20.69
CA VAL A 24 -11.79 8.09 -21.48
C VAL A 24 -10.63 7.19 -21.07
N GLN A 25 -10.36 7.06 -19.76
CA GLN A 25 -9.30 6.16 -19.26
C GLN A 25 -9.55 4.72 -19.68
N LYS A 26 -10.80 4.22 -19.60
CA LYS A 26 -11.16 2.87 -20.06
C LYS A 26 -10.79 2.68 -21.53
N ARG A 27 -11.17 3.60 -22.42
CA ARG A 27 -10.84 3.51 -23.85
C ARG A 27 -9.34 3.52 -24.10
N THR A 28 -8.62 4.47 -23.51
CA THR A 28 -7.17 4.62 -23.70
C THR A 28 -6.40 3.41 -23.17
N PHE A 29 -6.73 2.92 -21.98
CA PHE A 29 -6.06 1.74 -21.40
C PHE A 29 -6.41 0.47 -22.17
N THR A 30 -7.64 0.32 -22.68
CA THR A 30 -8.00 -0.82 -23.54
C THR A 30 -7.16 -0.84 -24.82
N LYS A 31 -7.07 0.30 -25.52
CA LYS A 31 -6.23 0.43 -26.73
C LYS A 31 -4.76 0.14 -26.41
N TRP A 32 -4.28 0.59 -25.25
CA TRP A 32 -2.91 0.34 -24.79
C TRP A 32 -2.63 -1.15 -24.54
N ILE A 33 -3.51 -1.84 -23.81
CA ILE A 33 -3.39 -3.28 -23.53
C ILE A 33 -3.36 -4.06 -24.86
N ASN A 34 -4.28 -3.75 -25.78
CA ASN A 34 -4.35 -4.40 -27.08
C ASN A 34 -3.08 -4.20 -27.92
N SER A 35 -2.43 -3.03 -27.83
CA SER A 35 -1.15 -2.78 -28.52
C SER A 35 -0.01 -3.69 -28.05
N HIS A 36 -0.09 -4.23 -26.83
CA HIS A 36 0.88 -5.20 -26.30
C HIS A 36 0.42 -6.64 -26.53
N LEU A 37 -0.84 -6.95 -26.25
CA LEU A 37 -1.37 -8.32 -26.44
C LEU A 37 -1.36 -8.77 -27.91
N ALA A 38 -1.40 -7.84 -28.86
CA ALA A 38 -1.21 -8.13 -30.29
C ALA A 38 0.18 -8.73 -30.60
N LYS A 39 1.18 -8.54 -29.73
CA LYS A 39 2.54 -9.08 -29.89
C LYS A 39 2.67 -10.52 -29.37
N ARG A 40 1.66 -11.04 -28.66
CA ARG A 40 1.65 -12.40 -28.11
C ARG A 40 1.35 -13.41 -29.23
N ALA A 41 1.83 -14.64 -29.07
CA ALA A 41 1.46 -15.78 -29.90
C ALA A 41 0.76 -16.87 -29.05
N PRO A 42 -0.54 -17.12 -29.22
CA PRO A 42 -1.49 -16.41 -30.08
C PRO A 42 -1.85 -15.00 -29.56
N PRO A 43 -2.27 -14.07 -30.44
CA PRO A 43 -2.67 -12.73 -30.04
C PRO A 43 -3.99 -12.76 -29.25
N LEU A 44 -4.10 -11.87 -28.27
CA LEU A 44 -5.31 -11.67 -27.48
C LEU A 44 -5.83 -10.25 -27.65
N VAL A 45 -7.14 -10.08 -27.49
CA VAL A 45 -7.81 -8.77 -27.62
C VAL A 45 -8.78 -8.60 -26.45
N VAL A 46 -8.69 -7.44 -25.80
CA VAL A 46 -9.63 -6.95 -24.80
C VAL A 46 -10.66 -6.06 -25.49
N THR A 47 -11.93 -6.38 -25.31
CA THR A 47 -13.08 -5.65 -25.86
C THR A 47 -13.74 -4.77 -24.81
N ASP A 48 -14.00 -5.32 -23.63
CA ASP A 48 -14.42 -4.57 -22.45
C ASP A 48 -13.45 -4.83 -21.30
N LEU A 49 -12.64 -3.81 -20.98
CA LEU A 49 -11.64 -3.88 -19.91
C LEU A 49 -12.20 -4.36 -18.57
N PHE A 50 -13.43 -4.01 -18.19
CA PHE A 50 -13.95 -4.34 -16.87
C PHE A 50 -14.49 -5.76 -16.80
N GLU A 51 -14.88 -6.36 -17.92
CA GLU A 51 -15.36 -7.74 -18.00
C GLU A 51 -14.22 -8.71 -18.32
N ASP A 52 -13.40 -8.39 -19.33
CA ASP A 52 -12.38 -9.29 -19.89
C ASP A 52 -11.16 -9.46 -18.97
N ILE A 53 -11.00 -8.60 -17.95
CA ILE A 53 -9.91 -8.71 -16.97
C ILE A 53 -10.26 -9.62 -15.78
N LYS A 54 -11.56 -9.93 -15.56
CA LYS A 54 -12.06 -10.52 -14.31
C LYS A 54 -11.46 -11.89 -14.01
N ASP A 55 -11.19 -12.70 -15.04
CA ASP A 55 -10.65 -14.05 -14.88
C ASP A 55 -9.12 -14.11 -14.68
N GLY A 56 -8.46 -12.95 -14.78
CA GLY A 56 -7.03 -12.76 -14.63
C GLY A 56 -6.17 -13.28 -15.78
N VAL A 57 -6.75 -13.90 -16.81
CA VAL A 57 -5.98 -14.46 -17.93
C VAL A 57 -5.36 -13.36 -18.78
N MET A 58 -6.15 -12.34 -19.13
CA MET A 58 -5.66 -11.18 -19.90
C MET A 58 -4.61 -10.39 -19.12
N LEU A 59 -4.79 -10.27 -17.81
CA LEU A 59 -3.86 -9.57 -16.91
C LEU A 59 -2.51 -10.27 -16.86
N LEU A 60 -2.50 -11.59 -16.63
CA LEU A 60 -1.27 -12.39 -16.62
C LEU A 60 -0.59 -12.33 -17.98
N ALA A 61 -1.33 -12.52 -19.08
CA ALA A 61 -0.78 -12.45 -20.43
C ALA A 61 -0.13 -11.09 -20.74
N LEU A 62 -0.74 -9.99 -20.29
CA LEU A 62 -0.18 -8.65 -20.42
C LEU A 62 1.14 -8.53 -19.65
N LEU A 63 1.18 -9.00 -18.40
CA LEU A 63 2.39 -8.97 -17.57
C LEU A 63 3.49 -9.86 -18.16
N GLU A 64 3.16 -11.00 -18.77
CA GLU A 64 4.13 -11.83 -19.49
C GLU A 64 4.76 -11.06 -20.66
N VAL A 65 3.94 -10.39 -21.48
CA VAL A 65 4.42 -9.61 -22.63
C VAL A 65 5.28 -8.42 -22.19
N LEU A 66 4.88 -7.71 -21.14
CA LEU A 66 5.61 -6.54 -20.64
C LEU A 66 6.92 -6.93 -19.95
N SER A 67 6.94 -8.06 -19.24
CA SER A 67 8.09 -8.47 -18.42
C SER A 67 9.04 -9.44 -19.12
N GLY A 68 8.60 -10.10 -20.18
CA GLY A 68 9.31 -11.21 -20.83
C GLY A 68 9.36 -12.50 -20.01
N GLN A 69 8.68 -12.57 -18.85
CA GLN A 69 8.68 -13.73 -17.95
C GLN A 69 7.36 -14.49 -18.07
N LYS A 70 7.42 -15.83 -18.13
CA LYS A 70 6.20 -16.66 -18.09
C LYS A 70 5.64 -16.69 -16.67
N LEU A 71 4.33 -16.52 -16.55
CA LEU A 71 3.63 -16.54 -15.27
C LEU A 71 2.74 -17.78 -15.19
N GLN A 72 2.63 -18.34 -13.98
CA GLN A 72 1.71 -19.44 -13.75
C GLN A 72 0.27 -18.93 -13.88
N CYS A 73 -0.50 -19.60 -14.74
CA CYS A 73 -1.89 -19.29 -14.99
C CYS A 73 -2.68 -20.58 -14.79
N GLU A 74 -3.71 -20.52 -13.94
CA GLU A 74 -4.65 -21.63 -13.77
C GLU A 74 -5.39 -21.85 -15.09
N GLN A 75 -5.27 -23.06 -15.64
CA GLN A 75 -5.87 -23.43 -16.93
C GLN A 75 -6.95 -24.49 -16.73
N GLY A 76 -8.12 -24.29 -17.37
CA GLY A 76 -9.20 -25.27 -17.37
C GLY A 76 -10.28 -24.95 -18.39
N LYS A 77 -11.03 -25.98 -18.84
CA LYS A 77 -12.11 -25.82 -19.84
C LYS A 77 -13.23 -24.87 -19.40
N LYS A 78 -13.39 -24.64 -18.08
CA LYS A 78 -14.31 -23.66 -17.48
C LYS A 78 -13.68 -23.08 -16.21
N LEU A 79 -13.18 -21.85 -16.26
CA LEU A 79 -12.70 -21.14 -15.07
C LEU A 79 -13.89 -20.74 -14.18
N LYS A 80 -13.75 -20.93 -12.87
CA LYS A 80 -14.72 -20.49 -11.85
C LYS A 80 -14.10 -19.33 -11.06
N ARG A 81 -14.92 -18.59 -10.31
CA ARG A 81 -14.50 -17.42 -9.52
C ARG A 81 -13.27 -17.68 -8.64
N ILE A 82 -13.12 -18.87 -8.05
CA ILE A 82 -11.94 -19.22 -7.25
C ILE A 82 -10.64 -19.22 -8.08
N HIS A 83 -10.68 -19.69 -9.33
CA HIS A 83 -9.55 -19.64 -10.26
C HIS A 83 -9.27 -18.21 -10.72
N TRP A 84 -10.32 -17.38 -10.87
CA TRP A 84 -10.17 -15.96 -11.19
C TRP A 84 -9.41 -15.23 -10.09
N VAL A 85 -9.81 -15.44 -8.83
CA VAL A 85 -9.12 -14.88 -7.66
C VAL A 85 -7.67 -15.37 -7.58
N ALA A 86 -7.41 -16.65 -7.87
CA ALA A 86 -6.06 -17.20 -7.90
C ALA A 86 -5.19 -16.55 -8.99
N ASN A 87 -5.69 -16.46 -10.23
CA ASN A 87 -4.97 -15.83 -11.35
C ASN A 87 -4.65 -14.36 -11.08
N ILE A 88 -5.64 -13.60 -10.58
CA ILE A 88 -5.43 -12.21 -10.16
C ILE A 88 -4.44 -12.15 -9.00
N GLY A 89 -4.55 -13.04 -8.02
CA GLY A 89 -3.60 -13.15 -6.90
C GLY A 89 -2.16 -13.36 -7.37
N THR A 90 -1.94 -14.23 -8.36
CA THR A 90 -0.62 -14.43 -9.00
C THR A 90 -0.13 -13.14 -9.66
N ALA A 91 -0.99 -12.43 -10.38
CA ALA A 91 -0.63 -11.17 -11.02
C ALA A 91 -0.25 -10.08 -9.99
N LEU A 92 -1.01 -9.95 -8.91
CA LEU A 92 -0.72 -8.97 -7.84
C LEU A 92 0.57 -9.33 -7.10
N THR A 93 0.76 -10.61 -6.75
CA THR A 93 2.00 -11.11 -6.11
C THR A 93 3.23 -10.84 -6.99
N PHE A 94 3.10 -10.99 -8.31
CA PHE A 94 4.17 -10.66 -9.25
C PHE A 94 4.52 -9.17 -9.24
N LEU A 95 3.51 -8.29 -9.21
CA LEU A 95 3.73 -6.84 -9.12
C LEU A 95 4.37 -6.45 -7.79
N GLU A 96 3.91 -7.01 -6.67
CA GLU A 96 4.50 -6.82 -5.34
C GLU A 96 5.94 -7.33 -5.26
N GLY A 97 6.23 -8.48 -5.88
CA GLY A 97 7.59 -9.02 -6.00
C GLY A 97 8.55 -8.07 -6.73
N ARG A 98 8.05 -7.20 -7.61
CA ARG A 98 8.81 -6.11 -8.25
C ARG A 98 8.83 -4.80 -7.44
N LYS A 99 8.41 -4.85 -6.17
CA LYS A 99 8.31 -3.72 -5.24
C LYS A 99 7.34 -2.63 -5.70
N ILE A 100 6.35 -2.98 -6.52
CA ILE A 100 5.28 -2.06 -6.94
C ILE A 100 4.26 -1.96 -5.81
N LYS A 101 3.96 -0.74 -5.36
CA LYS A 101 2.99 -0.52 -4.28
C LYS A 101 1.56 -0.58 -4.82
N LEU A 102 0.80 -1.58 -4.39
CA LEU A 102 -0.62 -1.73 -4.69
C LEU A 102 -1.45 -1.16 -3.52
N VAL A 103 -1.82 0.11 -3.60
CA VAL A 103 -2.62 0.77 -2.54
C VAL A 103 -4.11 0.61 -2.85
N ASN A 104 -4.85 -0.02 -1.94
CA ASN A 104 -6.31 -0.24 -2.06
C ASN A 104 -6.73 -1.06 -3.30
N ILE A 105 -5.92 -2.03 -3.72
CA ILE A 105 -6.24 -2.93 -4.84
C ILE A 105 -6.25 -4.36 -4.30
N ASN A 106 -7.43 -4.96 -4.16
CA ASN A 106 -7.59 -6.36 -3.76
C ASN A 106 -7.99 -7.24 -4.94
N SER A 107 -7.66 -8.53 -4.88
CA SER A 107 -7.96 -9.49 -5.93
C SER A 107 -9.47 -9.63 -6.20
N THR A 108 -10.30 -9.68 -5.15
CA THR A 108 -11.76 -9.80 -5.25
C THR A 108 -12.40 -8.65 -6.03
N ASP A 109 -11.84 -7.46 -5.89
CA ASP A 109 -12.37 -6.23 -6.47
C ASP A 109 -12.15 -6.15 -7.98
N ILE A 110 -11.06 -6.75 -8.45
CA ILE A 110 -10.73 -6.88 -9.87
C ILE A 110 -11.58 -8.00 -10.49
N VAL A 111 -11.76 -9.11 -9.76
CA VAL A 111 -12.65 -10.22 -10.14
C VAL A 111 -14.10 -9.74 -10.27
N ASP A 112 -14.52 -8.77 -9.46
CA ASP A 112 -15.83 -8.10 -9.57
C ASP A 112 -15.90 -7.02 -10.66
N GLY A 113 -14.77 -6.68 -11.29
CA GLY A 113 -14.70 -5.69 -12.37
C GLY A 113 -14.98 -4.26 -11.91
N ARG A 114 -14.64 -3.89 -10.66
CA ARG A 114 -14.93 -2.55 -10.12
C ARG A 114 -14.14 -1.47 -10.91
N PRO A 115 -14.81 -0.55 -11.64
CA PRO A 115 -14.15 0.34 -12.61
C PRO A 115 -12.94 1.11 -12.07
N SER A 116 -13.10 1.82 -10.96
CA SER A 116 -12.05 2.66 -10.37
C SER A 116 -10.80 1.86 -9.93
N ILE A 117 -10.98 0.61 -9.49
CA ILE A 117 -9.90 -0.26 -9.06
C ILE A 117 -9.20 -0.90 -10.24
N VAL A 118 -9.96 -1.36 -11.25
CA VAL A 118 -9.37 -1.88 -12.49
C VAL A 118 -8.55 -0.79 -13.19
N LEU A 119 -9.09 0.42 -13.32
CA LEU A 119 -8.35 1.57 -13.88
C LEU A 119 -7.14 1.94 -13.01
N GLY A 120 -7.26 1.88 -11.69
CA GLY A 120 -6.15 2.10 -10.74
C GLY A 120 -5.01 1.10 -10.92
N LEU A 121 -5.34 -0.18 -11.08
CA LEU A 121 -4.37 -1.25 -11.35
C LEU A 121 -3.70 -1.05 -12.70
N MET A 122 -4.49 -0.82 -13.76
CA MET A 122 -3.94 -0.63 -15.12
C MET A 122 -3.01 0.58 -15.17
N TRP A 123 -3.39 1.68 -14.52
CA TRP A 123 -2.53 2.85 -14.38
C TRP A 123 -1.21 2.52 -13.67
N THR A 124 -1.26 1.73 -12.59
CA THR A 124 -0.06 1.33 -11.85
C THR A 124 0.89 0.51 -12.74
N ILE A 125 0.35 -0.40 -13.54
CA ILE A 125 1.12 -1.20 -14.51
C ILE A 125 1.73 -0.31 -15.60
N ILE A 126 0.94 0.60 -16.19
CA ILE A 126 1.41 1.55 -17.22
C ILE A 126 2.50 2.45 -16.67
N LEU A 127 2.27 3.03 -15.49
CA LEU A 127 3.23 3.91 -14.82
C LEU A 127 4.57 3.20 -14.64
N TYR A 128 4.56 1.95 -14.19
CA TYR A 128 5.78 1.20 -13.93
C TYR A 128 6.47 0.69 -15.21
N PHE A 129 5.78 -0.12 -16.02
CA PHE A 129 6.35 -0.83 -17.18
C PHE A 129 6.51 0.04 -18.43
N GLN A 130 5.94 1.24 -18.45
CA GLN A 130 6.12 2.14 -19.57
C GLN A 130 6.76 3.45 -19.13
N ILE A 131 6.13 4.19 -18.21
CA ILE A 131 6.55 5.58 -17.98
C ILE A 131 7.82 5.62 -17.13
N GLU A 132 7.88 4.92 -16.01
CA GLU A 132 9.04 4.85 -15.13
C GLU A 132 10.23 4.19 -15.81
N GLU A 133 10.01 3.10 -16.55
CA GLU A 133 11.06 2.43 -17.31
C GLU A 133 11.66 3.36 -18.38
N LEU A 134 10.84 3.99 -19.22
CA LEU A 134 11.30 4.88 -20.30
C LEU A 134 11.88 6.20 -19.79
N THR A 135 11.42 6.70 -18.64
CA THR A 135 11.96 7.93 -18.05
C THR A 135 13.21 7.69 -17.22
N SER A 136 13.41 6.47 -16.70
CA SER A 136 14.66 6.05 -16.04
C SER A 136 15.83 5.97 -17.02
N SER A 137 15.57 5.73 -18.31
CA SER A 137 16.60 5.63 -19.36
C SER A 137 16.98 6.97 -19.99
N LEU A 138 16.29 8.07 -19.66
CA LEU A 138 16.66 9.41 -20.14
C LEU A 138 17.92 9.91 -19.41
N PRO A 139 18.96 10.41 -20.12
CA PRO A 139 20.08 11.07 -19.48
C PRO A 139 19.59 12.18 -18.55
N ALA A 140 20.15 12.28 -17.35
CA ALA A 140 19.82 13.35 -16.42
C ALA A 140 20.14 14.72 -17.05
N LEU A 141 19.13 15.41 -17.59
CA LEU A 141 19.19 16.78 -18.12
C LEU A 141 19.42 17.84 -17.01
N GLN A 142 20.29 17.53 -16.05
CA GLN A 142 20.45 18.27 -14.80
C GLN A 142 21.56 19.34 -14.85
N ALA A 143 22.18 19.59 -16.02
CA ALA A 143 23.38 20.43 -16.13
C ALA A 143 23.25 21.74 -16.94
N LEU A 144 22.06 22.13 -17.44
CA LEU A 144 21.93 23.27 -18.37
C LEU A 144 20.85 24.29 -17.99
N SER A 145 20.66 24.56 -16.70
CA SER A 145 19.85 25.70 -16.25
C SER A 145 20.48 26.40 -15.04
N SER A 146 21.74 26.79 -15.19
CA SER A 146 22.39 27.77 -14.32
C SER A 146 23.30 28.64 -15.18
N SER A 147 22.86 29.89 -15.40
CA SER A 147 23.43 31.02 -16.18
C SER A 147 22.56 31.34 -17.40
N THR A 148 22.04 32.54 -17.71
CA THR A 148 22.15 33.96 -17.26
C THR A 148 20.99 34.69 -17.97
N SER A 149 20.22 35.61 -17.37
CA SER A 149 20.39 37.08 -17.48
C SER A 149 19.26 37.76 -16.65
N SER A 150 19.50 38.56 -15.61
CA SER A 150 20.09 39.92 -15.48
C SER A 150 19.11 41.08 -15.74
N LEU A 151 19.22 42.12 -14.89
CA LEU A 151 18.59 43.46 -14.85
C LEU A 151 17.25 43.60 -14.10
N ASP A 152 17.27 44.00 -12.81
CA ASP A 152 17.24 45.43 -12.44
C ASP A 152 17.55 45.67 -10.94
N SER A 153 18.26 46.78 -10.70
CA SER A 153 18.68 47.42 -9.43
C SER A 153 17.46 47.98 -8.68
N SER A 154 17.42 48.37 -7.39
CA SER A 154 18.36 48.66 -6.30
C SER A 154 17.52 48.93 -5.05
N ASN A 155 17.88 48.39 -3.87
CA ASN A 155 17.99 49.18 -2.62
C ASN A 155 18.54 48.36 -1.44
N SER A 156 19.73 48.79 -1.00
CA SER A 156 20.26 48.88 0.37
C SER A 156 20.13 47.70 1.37
N SER A 157 21.30 47.07 1.59
CA SER A 157 21.94 46.77 2.90
C SER A 157 21.19 45.93 3.94
N THR A 158 21.65 44.69 4.18
CA THR A 158 22.59 44.33 5.27
C THR A 158 22.84 42.83 5.26
N GLU A 159 24.06 42.46 5.62
CA GLU A 159 24.57 41.10 5.72
C GLU A 159 23.85 40.30 6.83
N THR A 160 23.59 39.02 6.59
CA THR A 160 23.96 37.90 7.47
C THR A 160 23.46 36.57 6.91
N THR A 161 24.46 35.77 6.54
CA THR A 161 24.53 34.33 6.32
C THR A 161 23.45 33.46 6.98
N SER A 162 22.73 32.69 6.16
CA SER A 162 22.06 31.43 6.51
C SER A 162 22.51 30.32 5.54
N PRO A 163 22.90 29.13 6.02
CA PRO A 163 23.29 27.99 5.19
C PRO A 163 22.09 27.12 4.71
N PRO A 164 22.27 26.25 3.71
CA PRO A 164 21.19 25.61 2.97
C PRO A 164 20.94 24.14 3.36
N VAL A 165 19.68 23.88 3.74
CA VAL A 165 18.84 22.68 3.56
C VAL A 165 19.53 21.39 3.04
N LYS A 166 19.67 20.39 3.91
CA LYS A 166 19.80 18.96 3.54
C LYS A 166 18.41 18.36 3.34
N ARG A 167 18.05 18.02 2.11
CA ARG A 167 16.88 17.18 1.78
C ARG A 167 17.30 15.71 1.77
N LYS A 168 16.55 14.85 2.43
CA LYS A 168 16.64 13.37 2.31
C LYS A 168 15.21 12.77 2.30
N PRO A 169 15.08 11.54 1.83
CA PRO A 169 14.36 11.16 0.62
C PRO A 169 12.84 11.35 0.72
N LEU A 170 12.25 12.00 -0.29
CA LEU A 170 10.81 11.94 -0.51
C LEU A 170 10.36 10.46 -0.61
N PRO A 171 9.13 10.09 -0.14
CA PRO A 171 8.47 8.89 -0.67
C PRO A 171 8.47 9.00 -2.20
N PRO A 172 8.55 7.92 -3.01
CA PRO A 172 8.59 8.07 -4.46
C PRO A 172 7.45 9.02 -4.82
N PRO A 173 7.75 10.25 -5.29
CA PRO A 173 6.69 11.18 -5.49
C PRO A 173 5.86 10.53 -6.57
N GLN A 174 4.55 10.45 -6.36
CA GLN A 174 3.63 10.46 -7.49
C GLN A 174 4.01 11.71 -8.30
N GLY A 175 4.92 11.56 -9.26
CA GLY A 175 5.72 12.71 -9.67
C GLY A 175 7.13 12.43 -10.18
N GLY A 176 7.82 11.34 -9.84
CA GLY A 176 9.19 11.10 -10.34
C GLY A 176 9.21 10.98 -11.87
N ALA A 177 8.54 9.94 -12.36
CA ALA A 177 8.37 9.70 -13.80
C ALA A 177 7.51 10.78 -14.48
N ARG A 178 6.45 11.27 -13.83
CA ARG A 178 5.61 12.37 -14.36
C ARG A 178 6.44 13.64 -14.59
N LYS A 179 7.26 14.05 -13.62
CA LYS A 179 8.12 15.23 -13.72
C LYS A 179 9.26 15.01 -14.72
N ALA A 180 9.80 13.79 -14.80
CA ALA A 180 10.79 13.45 -15.81
C ALA A 180 10.19 13.53 -17.23
N LEU A 181 9.02 12.93 -17.45
CA LEU A 181 8.29 13.00 -18.70
C LEU A 181 7.94 14.46 -19.06
N LEU A 182 7.45 15.25 -18.10
CA LEU A 182 7.12 16.66 -18.33
C LEU A 182 8.36 17.47 -18.72
N ARG A 183 9.48 17.29 -18.02
CA ARG A 183 10.75 17.95 -18.35
C ARG A 183 11.24 17.55 -19.74
N TRP A 184 11.10 16.29 -20.11
CA TRP A 184 11.46 15.83 -21.45
C TRP A 184 10.59 16.53 -22.50
N VAL A 185 9.27 16.54 -22.34
CA VAL A 185 8.38 17.25 -23.26
C VAL A 185 8.72 18.72 -23.35
N GLN A 186 8.96 19.40 -22.22
CA GLN A 186 9.37 20.81 -22.19
C GLN A 186 10.67 21.03 -22.97
N HIS A 187 11.68 20.19 -22.76
CA HIS A 187 12.93 20.29 -23.52
C HIS A 187 12.72 20.08 -25.02
N THR A 188 11.94 19.07 -25.38
CA THR A 188 11.69 18.64 -26.76
C THR A 188 10.80 19.62 -27.52
N ALA A 189 9.72 20.11 -26.91
CA ALA A 189 8.77 21.03 -27.52
C ALA A 189 9.25 22.49 -27.54
N THR A 190 9.87 22.96 -26.45
CA THR A 190 10.26 24.38 -26.32
C THR A 190 11.50 24.71 -27.13
N LYS A 191 12.48 23.80 -27.25
CA LYS A 191 13.78 24.07 -27.91
C LYS A 191 13.69 24.35 -29.41
N ARG A 192 12.62 23.91 -30.10
CA ARG A 192 12.48 24.06 -31.56
C ARG A 192 11.27 24.86 -32.02
N VAL A 193 10.18 24.87 -31.26
CA VAL A 193 8.88 25.39 -31.74
C VAL A 193 8.27 26.44 -30.80
N GLY A 194 8.89 26.70 -29.63
CA GLY A 194 8.43 27.75 -28.72
C GLY A 194 7.08 27.46 -28.03
N VAL A 195 6.58 26.22 -28.07
CA VAL A 195 5.36 25.81 -27.37
C VAL A 195 5.69 25.56 -25.90
N GLU A 196 4.94 26.20 -25.00
CA GLU A 196 5.09 26.07 -23.56
C GLU A 196 4.14 24.98 -23.02
N VAL A 197 4.70 23.88 -22.50
CA VAL A 197 3.92 22.77 -21.92
C VAL A 197 4.07 22.78 -20.41
N LYS A 198 2.97 22.99 -19.67
CA LYS A 198 2.96 23.14 -18.19
C LYS A 198 2.43 21.91 -17.46
N ASP A 199 1.62 21.10 -18.12
CA ASP A 199 0.88 19.99 -17.54
C ASP A 199 0.64 18.87 -18.57
N PHE A 200 -0.04 17.80 -18.14
CA PHE A 200 -0.57 16.75 -19.01
C PHE A 200 -2.08 16.88 -19.24
N GLY A 201 -2.64 18.08 -19.10
CA GLY A 201 -4.06 18.37 -19.27
C GLY A 201 -4.24 19.49 -20.30
N PRO A 202 -4.67 20.71 -19.88
CA PRO A 202 -4.97 21.81 -20.79
C PRO A 202 -3.87 22.17 -21.80
N SER A 203 -2.59 21.95 -21.46
CA SER A 203 -1.45 22.23 -22.36
C SER A 203 -1.49 21.40 -23.66
N TRP A 204 -2.23 20.29 -23.70
CA TRP A 204 -2.32 19.38 -24.83
C TRP A 204 -3.58 19.54 -25.67
N ARG A 205 -4.58 20.28 -25.15
CA ARG A 205 -5.91 20.45 -25.76
C ARG A 205 -5.85 20.96 -27.20
N THR A 206 -4.93 21.87 -27.50
CA THR A 206 -4.82 22.53 -28.82
C THR A 206 -4.16 21.67 -29.90
N GLY A 207 -3.60 20.51 -29.53
CA GLY A 207 -2.83 19.64 -30.43
C GLY A 207 -1.39 20.13 -30.73
N LEU A 208 -1.07 21.38 -30.42
CA LEU A 208 0.24 21.99 -30.72
C LEU A 208 1.41 21.26 -30.03
N ALA A 209 1.21 20.81 -28.79
CA ALA A 209 2.22 20.06 -28.04
C ALA A 209 2.57 18.72 -28.71
N PHE A 210 1.58 18.01 -29.29
CA PHE A 210 1.82 16.76 -30.02
C PHE A 210 2.64 17.02 -31.28
N TYR A 211 2.30 18.05 -32.06
CA TYR A 211 3.08 18.44 -33.23
C TYR A 211 4.51 18.86 -32.89
N ALA A 212 4.70 19.61 -31.80
CA ALA A 212 6.04 20.01 -31.37
C ALA A 212 6.91 18.79 -31.02
N VAL A 213 6.34 17.78 -30.35
CA VAL A 213 7.04 16.52 -30.06
C VAL A 213 7.35 15.75 -31.35
N ILE A 214 6.38 15.59 -32.25
CA ILE A 214 6.56 14.87 -33.53
C ILE A 214 7.66 15.54 -34.39
N GLN A 215 7.59 16.86 -34.56
CA GLN A 215 8.58 17.65 -35.33
C GLN A 215 9.97 17.58 -34.69
N SER A 216 10.06 17.46 -33.37
CA SER A 216 11.34 17.27 -32.70
C SER A 216 11.94 15.89 -32.96
N LEU A 217 11.12 14.84 -33.00
CA LEU A 217 11.56 13.46 -33.25
C LEU A 217 11.88 13.23 -34.73
N ARG A 218 11.12 13.85 -35.64
CA ARG A 218 11.40 13.89 -37.08
C ARG A 218 11.25 15.31 -37.62
N PRO A 219 12.37 16.03 -37.83
CA PRO A 219 12.37 17.36 -38.44
C PRO A 219 11.75 17.36 -39.85
N ASN A 220 11.18 18.50 -40.25
CA ASN A 220 10.63 18.78 -41.60
C ASN A 220 9.36 18.01 -42.01
N LEU A 221 8.67 17.36 -41.08
CA LEU A 221 7.37 16.71 -41.36
C LEU A 221 6.20 17.68 -41.31
N VAL A 222 6.29 18.73 -40.50
CA VAL A 222 5.16 19.59 -40.13
C VAL A 222 5.49 21.05 -40.41
N ASP A 223 4.58 21.73 -41.11
CA ASP A 223 4.54 23.19 -41.20
C ASP A 223 3.77 23.74 -40.01
N MET A 224 4.49 24.19 -38.98
CA MET A 224 3.90 24.70 -37.75
C MET A 224 3.04 25.94 -37.98
N GLU A 225 3.37 26.82 -38.93
CA GLU A 225 2.60 28.05 -39.18
C GLU A 225 1.15 27.75 -39.60
N ARG A 226 0.96 26.64 -40.32
CA ARG A 226 -0.34 26.15 -40.72
C ARG A 226 -1.10 25.50 -39.56
N VAL A 227 -0.41 24.85 -38.63
CA VAL A 227 -1.03 24.19 -37.45
C VAL A 227 -1.57 25.23 -36.46
N TRP A 228 -0.87 26.35 -36.26
CA TRP A 228 -1.28 27.42 -35.35
C TRP A 228 -2.65 28.06 -35.68
N ARG A 229 -3.10 27.96 -36.93
CA ARG A 229 -4.33 28.61 -37.42
C ARG A 229 -5.53 27.66 -37.54
N ARG A 230 -5.34 26.37 -37.24
CA ARG A 230 -6.37 25.33 -37.37
C ARG A 230 -7.09 25.06 -36.04
N PRO A 231 -8.33 24.55 -36.08
CA PRO A 231 -9.05 24.19 -34.87
C PRO A 231 -8.41 22.98 -34.16
N ASN A 232 -8.53 22.94 -32.84
CA ASN A 232 -7.94 21.93 -31.95
C ASN A 232 -8.22 20.49 -32.44
N ARG A 233 -9.49 20.20 -32.75
CA ARG A 233 -9.94 18.86 -33.15
C ARG A 233 -9.29 18.35 -34.43
N GLU A 234 -9.09 19.22 -35.42
CA GLU A 234 -8.36 18.87 -36.65
C GLU A 234 -6.87 18.64 -36.36
N ASN A 235 -6.26 19.50 -35.54
CA ASN A 235 -4.86 19.36 -35.13
C ASN A 235 -4.61 18.04 -34.39
N LEU A 236 -5.48 17.67 -33.46
CA LEU A 236 -5.37 16.42 -32.71
C LEU A 236 -5.52 15.20 -33.64
N GLN A 237 -6.53 15.20 -34.52
CA GLN A 237 -6.76 14.11 -35.47
C GLN A 237 -5.56 13.88 -36.39
N GLU A 238 -5.02 14.96 -36.98
CA GLU A 238 -3.89 14.85 -37.90
C GLU A 238 -2.58 14.54 -37.15
N ALA A 239 -2.37 15.06 -35.93
CA ALA A 239 -1.20 14.70 -35.11
C ALA A 239 -1.18 13.20 -34.75
N PHE A 240 -2.33 12.61 -34.41
CA PHE A 240 -2.42 11.18 -34.09
C PHE A 240 -2.19 10.31 -35.32
N LEU A 241 -2.78 10.68 -36.47
CA LEU A 241 -2.54 10.00 -37.75
C LEU A 241 -1.05 10.09 -38.16
N LEU A 242 -0.42 11.25 -37.98
CA LEU A 242 0.97 11.46 -38.31
C LEU A 242 1.90 10.63 -37.41
N ALA A 243 1.61 10.56 -36.10
CA ALA A 243 2.35 9.73 -35.16
C ALA A 243 2.26 8.23 -35.51
N GLU A 244 1.08 7.75 -35.90
CA GLU A 244 0.89 6.36 -36.33
C GLU A 244 1.64 6.07 -37.63
N LYS A 245 1.47 6.93 -38.65
CA LYS A 245 2.06 6.72 -39.98
C LYS A 245 3.59 6.84 -39.98
N GLU A 246 4.14 7.84 -39.28
CA GLU A 246 5.57 8.18 -39.38
C GLU A 246 6.42 7.58 -38.25
N LEU A 247 5.81 7.31 -37.09
CA LEU A 247 6.51 6.79 -35.91
C LEU A 247 6.02 5.39 -35.51
N GLY A 248 4.92 4.88 -36.07
CA GLY A 248 4.35 3.59 -35.67
C GLY A 248 3.71 3.60 -34.29
N ILE A 249 3.34 4.78 -33.77
CA ILE A 249 2.70 4.93 -32.47
C ILE A 249 1.17 4.76 -32.63
N PRO A 250 0.54 3.73 -32.03
CA PRO A 250 -0.88 3.47 -32.21
C PRO A 250 -1.73 4.58 -31.57
N GLN A 251 -2.83 4.96 -32.20
CA GLN A 251 -3.71 6.04 -31.73
C GLN A 251 -4.48 5.61 -30.46
N LEU A 252 -3.93 5.91 -29.28
CA LEU A 252 -4.55 5.56 -27.99
C LEU A 252 -5.64 6.54 -27.53
N LEU A 253 -5.64 7.75 -28.09
CA LEU A 253 -6.55 8.85 -27.73
C LEU A 253 -7.44 9.20 -28.92
N ASP A 254 -8.67 9.59 -28.62
CA ASP A 254 -9.60 10.14 -29.61
C ASP A 254 -9.59 11.69 -29.49
N PRO A 255 -9.63 12.46 -30.60
CA PRO A 255 -9.53 13.93 -30.53
C PRO A 255 -10.60 14.59 -29.65
N GLU A 256 -11.79 14.02 -29.60
CA GLU A 256 -12.90 14.50 -28.76
C GLU A 256 -12.68 14.28 -27.26
N ASP A 257 -11.84 13.32 -26.88
CA ASP A 257 -11.47 13.06 -25.48
C ASP A 257 -10.40 14.03 -24.97
N VAL A 258 -9.73 14.75 -25.89
CA VAL A 258 -8.67 15.71 -25.60
C VAL A 258 -9.11 17.15 -25.80
N ASP A 259 -10.01 17.45 -26.74
CA ASP A 259 -10.58 18.80 -26.94
C ASP A 259 -11.70 19.13 -25.94
N VAL A 260 -11.38 19.00 -24.66
CA VAL A 260 -12.24 19.31 -23.52
C VAL A 260 -11.52 20.25 -22.55
N ASP A 261 -12.25 20.93 -21.66
CA ASP A 261 -11.65 21.91 -20.74
C ASP A 261 -10.62 21.30 -19.79
N LYS A 262 -10.80 20.03 -19.41
CA LYS A 262 -9.91 19.30 -18.50
C LYS A 262 -9.66 17.87 -19.00
N PRO A 263 -8.74 17.70 -19.95
CA PRO A 263 -8.36 16.38 -20.46
C PRO A 263 -7.82 15.48 -19.35
N ASP A 264 -8.05 14.17 -19.45
CA ASP A 264 -7.55 13.23 -18.45
C ASP A 264 -6.02 13.08 -18.53
N GLU A 265 -5.33 13.47 -17.46
CA GLU A 265 -3.87 13.50 -17.46
C GLU A 265 -3.23 12.11 -17.59
N LYS A 266 -3.86 11.06 -17.06
CA LYS A 266 -3.30 9.70 -17.12
C LYS A 266 -3.35 9.17 -18.54
N SER A 267 -4.45 9.41 -19.24
CA SER A 267 -4.60 9.07 -20.66
C SER A 267 -3.58 9.82 -21.52
N ILE A 268 -3.41 11.13 -21.32
CA ILE A 268 -2.40 11.93 -22.03
C ILE A 268 -0.99 11.40 -21.75
N MET A 269 -0.63 11.17 -20.49
CA MET A 269 0.69 10.63 -20.11
C MET A 269 0.97 9.27 -20.75
N THR A 270 -0.04 8.38 -20.78
CA THR A 270 0.07 7.04 -21.38
C THR A 270 0.43 7.11 -22.86
N TYR A 271 -0.20 8.02 -23.59
CA TYR A 271 0.05 8.23 -25.01
C TYR A 271 1.40 8.93 -25.25
N VAL A 272 1.68 10.02 -24.54
CA VAL A 272 2.92 10.80 -24.68
C VAL A 272 4.16 9.95 -24.36
N ALA A 273 4.07 9.04 -23.38
CA ALA A 273 5.17 8.14 -23.06
C ALA A 273 5.55 7.19 -24.22
N GLN A 274 4.69 6.93 -25.21
CA GLN A 274 5.08 6.12 -26.38
C GLN A 274 6.10 6.86 -27.26
N PHE A 275 6.04 8.19 -27.32
CA PHE A 275 6.98 9.01 -28.11
C PHE A 275 8.42 8.93 -27.58
N LEU A 276 8.60 8.63 -26.29
CA LEU A 276 9.94 8.44 -25.71
C LEU A 276 10.73 7.33 -26.38
N LYS A 277 10.07 6.24 -26.81
CA LYS A 277 10.73 5.11 -27.49
C LYS A 277 11.41 5.50 -28.80
N HIS A 278 10.97 6.61 -29.41
CA HIS A 278 11.45 7.10 -30.69
C HIS A 278 12.44 8.26 -30.57
N HIS A 279 12.89 8.59 -29.35
CA HIS A 279 13.97 9.56 -29.15
C HIS A 279 15.23 9.09 -29.89
N PRO A 280 16.00 9.98 -30.55
CA PRO A 280 17.19 9.60 -31.33
C PRO A 280 18.25 8.79 -30.55
N ASP A 281 18.23 8.85 -29.22
CA ASP A 281 19.12 8.10 -28.32
C ASP A 281 18.65 6.67 -27.99
N ASN A 282 17.41 6.29 -28.34
CA ASN A 282 16.81 4.98 -28.00
C ASN A 282 16.97 3.90 -29.09
N PHE A 283 17.62 4.20 -30.22
CA PHE A 283 17.95 3.18 -31.22
C PHE A 283 19.20 2.38 -30.85
N LYS A 284 19.13 1.60 -29.75
CA LYS A 284 20.02 0.44 -29.50
C LYS A 284 19.30 -0.67 -28.74
N VAL A 285 18.40 -1.37 -29.41
CA VAL A 285 18.26 -2.83 -29.24
C VAL A 285 18.21 -3.40 -30.66
N PRO A 286 19.16 -4.28 -31.04
CA PRO A 286 18.70 -5.64 -31.26
C PRO A 286 19.77 -6.72 -30.95
N GLY A 287 19.46 -7.61 -30.01
CA GLY A 287 19.49 -9.02 -30.38
C GLY A 287 18.13 -9.26 -31.05
N ALA A 288 17.99 -9.30 -32.37
CA ALA A 288 18.86 -9.94 -33.35
C ALA A 288 19.84 -9.01 -34.12
N GLY A 289 21.15 -9.27 -33.98
CA GLY A 289 22.17 -8.99 -35.00
C GLY A 289 22.90 -7.63 -35.00
N PHE A 290 24.10 -7.61 -34.41
CA PHE A 290 25.29 -6.75 -34.66
C PHE A 290 25.36 -5.28 -34.13
N PRO A 291 26.57 -4.73 -33.84
CA PRO A 291 26.86 -3.97 -32.61
C PRO A 291 27.17 -2.46 -32.79
N SER A 292 26.98 -1.65 -31.74
CA SER A 292 27.89 -0.52 -31.43
C SER A 292 27.76 -0.03 -29.98
N PHE A 293 28.84 -0.16 -29.22
CA PHE A 293 29.09 0.39 -27.88
C PHE A 293 29.89 1.70 -28.02
N PRO A 294 29.43 2.87 -27.54
CA PRO A 294 30.39 3.68 -26.76
C PRO A 294 29.86 4.49 -25.54
N THR A 295 28.62 4.97 -25.48
CA THR A 295 28.29 6.12 -24.57
C THR A 295 27.97 5.75 -23.11
N ALA A 296 27.28 4.62 -22.85
CA ALA A 296 26.98 4.18 -21.47
C ALA A 296 28.23 3.72 -20.70
N ILE A 297 29.22 3.19 -21.41
CA ILE A 297 30.55 2.90 -20.83
C ILE A 297 31.18 4.21 -20.33
N CYS A 298 31.08 5.31 -21.08
CA CYS A 298 31.73 6.58 -20.70
C CYS A 298 31.15 7.19 -19.42
N ILE A 299 29.83 7.18 -19.20
CA ILE A 299 29.23 7.76 -17.98
C ILE A 299 29.48 6.89 -16.75
N HIS A 300 29.32 5.56 -16.86
CA HIS A 300 29.69 4.65 -15.78
C HIS A 300 31.20 4.68 -15.50
N ARG A 301 32.04 4.88 -16.52
CA ARG A 301 33.49 5.05 -16.35
C ARG A 301 33.82 6.36 -15.64
N GLU A 302 33.15 7.46 -15.96
CA GLU A 302 33.39 8.76 -15.33
C GLU A 302 32.88 8.80 -13.88
N GLN A 303 31.71 8.22 -13.59
CA GLN A 303 31.22 8.07 -12.21
C GLN A 303 32.13 7.15 -11.37
N ARG A 304 32.61 6.04 -11.93
CA ARG A 304 33.56 5.17 -11.22
C ARG A 304 34.90 5.85 -11.02
N LYS A 305 35.34 6.67 -11.98
CA LYS A 305 36.56 7.48 -11.86
C LYS A 305 36.43 8.52 -10.75
N SER A 306 35.32 9.27 -10.69
CA SER A 306 35.10 10.27 -9.65
C SER A 306 34.98 9.65 -8.25
N LEU A 307 34.33 8.49 -8.10
CA LEU A 307 34.28 7.74 -6.84
C LEU A 307 35.67 7.27 -6.40
N ARG A 308 36.51 6.81 -7.33
CA ARG A 308 37.90 6.42 -7.03
C ARG A 308 38.77 7.62 -6.65
N GLU A 309 38.63 8.74 -7.35
CA GLU A 309 39.31 9.99 -6.99
C GLU A 309 38.92 10.46 -5.59
N LEU A 310 37.63 10.39 -5.26
CA LEU A 310 37.13 10.76 -3.94
C LEU A 310 37.66 9.81 -2.84
N LYS A 311 37.71 8.51 -3.11
CA LYS A 311 38.34 7.53 -2.22
C LYS A 311 39.82 7.82 -2.03
N MET A 312 40.57 8.05 -3.10
CA MET A 312 42.01 8.36 -3.02
C MET A 312 42.28 9.63 -2.23
N TRP A 313 41.42 10.64 -2.39
CA TRP A 313 41.49 11.86 -1.59
C TRP A 313 41.23 11.59 -0.10
N LEU A 314 40.24 10.76 0.25
CA LEU A 314 40.00 10.34 1.64
C LEU A 314 41.19 9.55 2.22
N ASP A 315 41.75 8.60 1.46
CA ASP A 315 42.93 7.85 1.88
C ASP A 315 44.17 8.77 2.04
N GLN A 316 44.29 9.83 1.22
CA GLN A 316 45.34 10.83 1.39
C GLN A 316 45.11 11.64 2.67
N LEU A 317 43.89 12.10 2.92
CA LEU A 317 43.54 12.86 4.11
C LEU A 317 43.80 12.05 5.40
N GLU A 318 43.55 10.74 5.38
CA GLU A 318 43.87 9.82 6.49
C GLU A 318 45.39 9.73 6.75
N ARG A 319 46.19 9.64 5.68
CA ARG A 319 47.66 9.60 5.79
C ARG A 319 48.20 10.93 6.30
N ASP A 320 47.70 12.04 5.78
CA ASP A 320 48.07 13.38 6.20
C ASP A 320 47.71 13.57 7.69
N ALA A 321 46.53 13.12 8.13
CA ALA A 321 46.14 13.15 9.53
C ALA A 321 47.08 12.31 10.42
N THR A 322 47.50 11.13 9.96
CA THR A 322 48.41 10.25 10.71
C THR A 322 49.81 10.89 10.85
N GLN A 323 50.37 11.37 9.74
CA GLN A 323 51.68 12.03 9.74
C GLN A 323 51.68 13.31 10.59
N SER A 324 50.58 14.06 10.52
CA SER A 324 50.40 15.28 11.32
C SER A 324 50.31 15.00 12.81
N GLN A 325 49.68 13.88 13.20
CA GLN A 325 49.56 13.45 14.60
C GLN A 325 50.91 13.00 15.18
N GLU A 326 51.80 12.43 14.37
CA GLU A 326 53.14 11.98 14.78
C GLU A 326 54.18 13.10 14.87
N THR A 327 53.85 14.31 14.40
CA THR A 327 54.77 15.45 14.46
C THR A 327 54.79 16.02 15.88
N GLU A 328 55.90 15.86 16.60
CA GLU A 328 56.09 16.40 17.96
C GLU A 328 56.00 17.93 17.96
N GLY A 329 54.98 18.48 18.62
CA GLY A 329 54.77 19.90 18.82
C GLY A 329 54.00 20.16 20.11
N ASN A 330 54.09 21.38 20.67
CA ASN A 330 53.33 21.75 21.86
C ASN A 330 51.82 21.59 21.60
N LEU A 331 51.02 21.34 22.64
CA LEU A 331 49.58 21.08 22.49
C LEU A 331 48.84 22.19 21.74
N ALA A 332 49.20 23.45 22.01
CA ALA A 332 48.70 24.60 21.28
C ALA A 332 49.11 24.56 19.80
N GLN A 333 50.30 24.06 19.43
CA GLN A 333 50.74 23.91 18.04
C GLN A 333 50.05 22.73 17.33
N GLN A 334 49.73 21.65 18.04
CA GLN A 334 48.94 20.55 17.49
C GLN A 334 47.49 20.98 17.19
N TYR A 335 46.93 21.85 18.03
CA TYR A 335 45.58 22.41 17.83
C TYR A 335 45.55 23.57 16.81
N GLN A 336 46.58 24.44 16.80
CA GLN A 336 46.54 25.72 16.09
C GLN A 336 46.94 25.60 14.61
N VAL A 337 45.96 25.89 13.75
CA VAL A 337 45.99 26.32 12.34
C VAL A 337 46.72 25.42 11.30
N SER A 338 47.87 24.80 11.53
CA SER A 338 48.59 24.12 10.43
C SER A 338 48.19 22.67 10.15
N LEU A 339 47.63 21.93 11.13
CA LEU A 339 47.43 20.49 10.98
C LEU A 339 45.97 20.04 11.15
N PHE A 340 45.41 20.01 12.38
CA PHE A 340 44.05 19.48 12.60
C PHE A 340 42.95 20.35 11.96
N LYS A 341 42.90 21.65 12.27
CA LYS A 341 41.88 22.59 11.74
C LYS A 341 41.89 22.67 10.21
N SER A 342 43.08 22.61 9.60
CA SER A 342 43.25 22.59 8.14
C SER A 342 42.61 21.34 7.52
N LEU A 343 42.90 20.15 8.05
CA LEU A 343 42.34 18.89 7.59
C LEU A 343 40.82 18.84 7.81
N HIS A 344 40.34 19.35 8.94
CA HIS A 344 38.90 19.44 9.24
C HIS A 344 38.17 20.34 8.24
N VAL A 345 38.72 21.52 7.92
CA VAL A 345 38.15 22.42 6.91
C VAL A 345 38.15 21.78 5.51
N GLN A 346 39.20 21.04 5.14
CA GLN A 346 39.24 20.29 3.88
C GLN A 346 38.15 19.22 3.80
N LEU A 347 37.92 18.49 4.92
CA LEU A 347 36.82 17.54 5.05
C LEU A 347 35.47 18.23 4.86
N GLU A 348 35.26 19.34 5.55
CA GLU A 348 34.00 20.10 5.54
C GLU A 348 33.69 20.69 4.14
N MET A 349 34.70 21.23 3.45
CA MET A 349 34.56 21.77 2.08
C MET A 349 34.08 20.71 1.07
N ARG A 350 34.45 19.45 1.28
CA ARG A 350 34.07 18.31 0.42
C ARG A 350 32.92 17.48 1.00
N HIS A 351 32.42 17.81 2.19
CA HIS A 351 31.41 17.03 2.92
C HIS A 351 30.19 16.70 2.04
N LYS A 352 29.61 17.70 1.36
CA LYS A 352 28.45 17.49 0.47
C LYS A 352 28.74 16.54 -0.69
N GLN A 353 29.96 16.60 -1.24
CA GLN A 353 30.37 15.73 -2.33
C GLN A 353 30.51 14.28 -1.85
N VAL A 354 31.08 14.07 -0.67
CA VAL A 354 31.17 12.74 -0.05
C VAL A 354 29.79 12.21 0.32
N GLU A 355 28.97 13.02 1.00
CA GLU A 355 27.61 12.65 1.40
C GLU A 355 26.73 12.24 0.21
N GLY A 356 26.91 12.89 -0.96
CA GLY A 356 26.28 12.46 -2.21
C GLY A 356 26.76 11.10 -2.72
N ALA A 357 28.04 10.77 -2.56
CA ALA A 357 28.61 9.49 -2.95
C ALA A 357 28.18 8.32 -2.04
N LEU A 358 27.81 8.61 -0.78
CA LEU A 358 27.32 7.62 0.21
C LEU A 358 25.87 7.19 -0.02
N GLN A 359 25.13 7.83 -0.92
CA GLN A 359 23.74 7.48 -1.23
C GLN A 359 23.70 6.38 -2.29
N SER A 360 22.93 5.32 -2.06
CA SER A 360 22.74 4.26 -3.05
C SER A 360 22.30 4.83 -4.40
N THR A 361 23.08 4.51 -5.43
CA THR A 361 22.66 4.73 -6.83
C THR A 361 21.86 3.53 -7.37
N GLN A 362 21.79 2.43 -6.61
CA GLN A 362 21.09 1.21 -6.99
C GLN A 362 19.65 1.21 -6.48
N LYS A 363 18.75 0.61 -7.28
CA LYS A 363 17.29 0.56 -7.01
C LYS A 363 16.92 -0.35 -5.83
N ASP A 364 17.81 -1.27 -5.45
CA ASP A 364 17.64 -2.14 -4.28
C ASP A 364 18.02 -1.46 -2.96
N GLY A 365 18.61 -0.25 -3.01
CA GLY A 365 19.10 0.48 -1.85
C GLY A 365 20.52 0.10 -1.44
N MET A 366 21.17 -0.82 -2.15
CA MET A 366 22.53 -1.28 -1.85
C MET A 366 23.58 -0.35 -2.49
N LEU A 367 24.73 -0.21 -1.82
CA LEU A 367 25.84 0.55 -2.38
C LEU A 367 26.56 -0.28 -3.45
N THR A 368 26.94 0.37 -4.54
CA THR A 368 27.92 -0.23 -5.47
C THR A 368 29.25 -0.46 -4.75
N VAL A 369 30.10 -1.36 -5.25
CA VAL A 369 31.42 -1.64 -4.67
C VAL A 369 32.25 -0.36 -4.51
N ASP A 370 32.29 0.49 -5.54
CA ASP A 370 33.05 1.76 -5.48
C ASP A 370 32.45 2.74 -4.44
N GLN A 371 31.11 2.79 -4.28
CA GLN A 371 30.46 3.60 -3.24
C GLN A 371 30.67 3.06 -1.83
N ALA A 372 30.64 1.73 -1.65
CA ALA A 372 30.92 1.08 -0.38
C ALA A 372 32.37 1.33 0.07
N LEU A 373 33.33 1.32 -0.87
CA LEU A 373 34.72 1.66 -0.59
C LEU A 373 34.89 3.14 -0.20
N VAL A 374 34.16 4.07 -0.82
CA VAL A 374 34.12 5.48 -0.40
C VAL A 374 33.51 5.60 0.99
N LYS A 375 32.40 4.90 1.28
CA LYS A 375 31.78 4.86 2.60
C LYS A 375 32.74 4.36 3.68
N GLN A 376 33.44 3.27 3.41
CA GLN A 376 34.44 2.73 4.32
C GLN A 376 35.61 3.71 4.54
N ALA A 377 36.09 4.39 3.50
CA ALA A 377 37.15 5.40 3.64
C ALA A 377 36.66 6.63 4.45
N TRP A 378 35.43 7.07 4.20
CA TRP A 378 34.79 8.16 4.94
C TRP A 378 34.65 7.82 6.42
N GLU A 379 34.16 6.63 6.76
CA GLU A 379 34.02 6.18 8.14
C GLU A 379 35.37 6.10 8.87
N ARG A 380 36.42 5.60 8.19
CA ARG A 380 37.78 5.56 8.75
C ARG A 380 38.34 6.96 9.03
N VAL A 381 38.28 7.87 8.04
CA VAL A 381 38.76 9.24 8.18
C VAL A 381 37.97 9.99 9.25
N SER A 382 36.64 9.89 9.22
CA SER A 382 35.77 10.56 10.19
C SER A 382 36.07 10.08 11.60
N LYS A 383 36.19 8.75 11.80
CA LYS A 383 36.58 8.18 13.09
C LYS A 383 37.96 8.67 13.53
N ARG A 384 38.95 8.65 12.65
CA ARG A 384 40.32 9.11 12.97
C ARG A 384 40.34 10.57 13.41
N LEU A 385 39.68 11.46 12.67
CA LEU A 385 39.60 12.87 13.03
C LEU A 385 38.85 13.08 14.34
N LEU A 386 37.78 12.30 14.58
CA LEU A 386 37.04 12.34 15.83
C LEU A 386 37.88 11.88 17.03
N ASP A 387 38.64 10.78 16.88
CA ASP A 387 39.55 10.25 17.90
C ASP A 387 40.70 11.23 18.19
N TRP A 388 41.22 11.90 17.14
CA TRP A 388 42.23 12.94 17.31
C TRP A 388 41.67 14.17 18.02
N HIS A 389 40.43 14.59 17.70
CA HIS A 389 39.76 15.67 18.41
C HIS A 389 39.58 15.34 19.90
N LEU A 390 39.17 14.12 20.21
CA LEU A 390 39.05 13.64 21.60
C LEU A 390 40.40 13.67 22.34
N LEU A 391 41.48 13.27 21.68
CA LEU A 391 42.82 13.30 22.28
C LEU A 391 43.22 14.74 22.63
N LEU A 392 42.99 15.67 21.70
CA LEU A 392 43.27 17.10 21.90
C LEU A 392 42.44 17.68 23.05
N ASP A 393 41.17 17.30 23.15
CA ASP A 393 40.31 17.79 24.23
C ASP A 393 40.69 17.17 25.59
N ARG A 394 41.07 15.89 25.64
CA ARG A 394 41.53 15.21 26.86
C ARG A 394 42.86 15.70 27.39
N SER A 395 43.65 16.36 26.54
CA SER A 395 44.96 16.89 26.91
C SER A 395 44.89 18.29 27.56
N LEU A 396 43.70 18.88 27.65
CA LEU A 396 43.45 20.14 28.34
C LEU A 396 43.61 20.01 29.87
N PRO A 397 43.87 21.10 30.61
CA PRO A 397 43.97 21.04 32.07
C PRO A 397 42.63 20.67 32.73
N THR A 398 42.67 19.86 33.77
CA THR A 398 41.49 19.50 34.57
C THR A 398 40.85 20.73 35.21
N PRO A 399 39.52 20.93 35.12
CA PRO A 399 38.48 19.97 34.73
C PRO A 399 38.03 20.02 33.26
N LEU A 400 38.76 20.74 32.39
CA LEU A 400 38.35 20.93 30.99
C LEU A 400 38.54 19.66 30.14
N ASP A 401 39.49 18.81 30.50
CA ASP A 401 39.66 17.44 29.96
C ASP A 401 38.40 16.59 30.10
N MET A 402 37.76 16.62 31.27
CA MET A 402 36.53 15.88 31.57
C MET A 402 35.36 16.43 30.77
N VAL A 403 35.26 17.75 30.61
CA VAL A 403 34.26 18.39 29.76
C VAL A 403 34.45 17.97 28.30
N GLY A 404 35.69 17.96 27.81
CA GLY A 404 36.01 17.53 26.45
C GLY A 404 35.68 16.07 26.18
N ALA A 405 36.02 15.17 27.11
CA ALA A 405 35.68 13.76 27.03
C ALA A 405 34.16 13.53 27.00
N TRP A 406 33.41 14.19 27.88
CA TRP A 406 31.95 14.13 27.90
C TRP A 406 31.33 14.72 26.64
N LEU A 407 31.85 15.86 26.14
CA LEU A 407 31.32 16.51 24.94
C LEU A 407 31.40 15.59 23.73
N HIS A 408 32.51 14.86 23.58
CA HIS A 408 32.67 13.86 22.54
C HIS A 408 31.65 12.70 22.67
N GLU A 409 31.39 12.21 23.88
CA GLU A 409 30.38 11.17 24.14
C GLU A 409 28.97 11.66 23.81
N ALA A 410 28.63 12.88 24.23
CA ALA A 410 27.35 13.52 23.98
C ALA A 410 27.07 13.71 22.47
N GLU A 411 28.06 14.18 21.72
CA GLU A 411 27.93 14.28 20.26
C GLU A 411 27.87 12.90 19.59
N GLY A 412 28.56 11.90 20.15
CA GLY A 412 28.46 10.51 19.72
C GLY A 412 27.03 9.98 19.83
N ALA A 413 26.36 10.26 20.95
CA ALA A 413 24.95 9.94 21.16
C ALA A 413 24.03 10.60 20.11
N LEU A 414 24.24 11.88 19.80
CA LEU A 414 23.48 12.61 18.77
C LEU A 414 23.69 12.08 17.34
N ARG A 415 24.88 11.54 17.05
CA ARG A 415 25.25 11.01 15.71
C ARG A 415 24.92 9.54 15.52
N GLN A 416 24.53 8.82 16.58
CA GLN A 416 24.34 7.37 16.50
C GLN A 416 23.20 7.00 15.52
N GLU A 417 23.54 6.26 14.47
CA GLU A 417 22.56 5.66 13.57
C GLU A 417 22.08 4.31 14.14
N ILE A 418 20.77 4.16 14.33
CA ILE A 418 20.17 2.89 14.75
C ILE A 418 19.97 1.98 13.54
N VAL A 419 20.54 0.77 13.61
CA VAL A 419 20.34 -0.26 12.59
C VAL A 419 18.95 -0.87 12.76
N VAL A 420 18.04 -0.57 11.83
CA VAL A 420 16.71 -1.17 11.79
C VAL A 420 16.82 -2.63 11.35
N GLN A 421 16.29 -3.53 12.17
CA GLN A 421 16.25 -4.97 11.88
C GLN A 421 14.91 -5.36 11.23
N GLN A 422 14.82 -6.57 10.68
CA GLN A 422 13.57 -7.05 10.05
C GLN A 422 12.42 -7.19 11.06
N ALA A 423 12.73 -7.53 12.31
CA ALA A 423 11.75 -7.69 13.37
C ALA A 423 11.63 -6.39 14.20
N HIS A 424 10.40 -5.88 14.32
CA HIS A 424 10.13 -4.59 14.96
C HIS A 424 10.33 -4.61 16.48
N ASP A 425 10.09 -5.73 17.13
CA ASP A 425 10.32 -5.95 18.57
C ASP A 425 11.81 -5.89 18.94
N VAL A 426 12.68 -6.49 18.13
CA VAL A 426 14.13 -6.43 18.32
C VAL A 426 14.66 -5.03 18.05
N THR A 427 14.10 -4.35 17.05
CA THR A 427 14.45 -2.96 16.75
C THR A 427 14.03 -2.04 17.90
N ALA A 428 12.81 -2.18 18.44
CA ALA A 428 12.35 -1.39 19.59
C ALA A 428 13.24 -1.59 20.81
N SER A 429 13.62 -2.84 21.12
CA SER A 429 14.56 -3.15 22.21
C SER A 429 15.94 -2.51 22.02
N THR A 430 16.41 -2.44 20.77
CA THR A 430 17.69 -1.81 20.42
C THR A 430 17.63 -0.30 20.58
N VAL A 431 16.53 0.33 20.13
CA VAL A 431 16.28 1.77 20.30
C VAL A 431 16.17 2.10 21.79
N HIS A 432 15.40 1.33 22.56
CA HIS A 432 15.23 1.52 24.00
C HIS A 432 16.56 1.55 24.75
N ARG A 433 17.44 0.56 24.50
CA ARG A 433 18.78 0.53 25.12
C ARG A 433 19.62 1.75 24.75
N ALA A 434 19.58 2.19 23.49
CA ALA A 434 20.30 3.37 23.05
C ALA A 434 19.74 4.65 23.69
N LEU A 435 18.41 4.78 23.77
CA LEU A 435 17.73 5.90 24.41
C LEU A 435 18.13 6.02 25.89
N GLU A 436 18.14 4.93 26.65
CA GLU A 436 18.53 4.97 28.07
C GLU A 436 20.00 5.36 28.23
N GLN A 437 20.89 4.86 27.38
CA GLN A 437 22.29 5.29 27.35
C GLN A 437 22.41 6.78 27.05
N HIS A 438 21.66 7.30 26.08
CA HIS A 438 21.69 8.73 25.72
C HIS A 438 21.13 9.60 26.85
N LYS A 439 20.07 9.16 27.52
CA LYS A 439 19.53 9.82 28.71
C LYS A 439 20.58 9.92 29.80
N ASP A 440 21.34 8.86 30.05
CA ASP A 440 22.42 8.86 31.05
C ASP A 440 23.52 9.87 30.71
N VAL A 441 23.94 9.96 29.44
CA VAL A 441 24.95 10.95 28.99
C VAL A 441 24.45 12.39 29.16
N PHE A 442 23.19 12.68 28.83
CA PHE A 442 22.64 14.03 28.90
C PHE A 442 22.22 14.45 30.32
N LYS A 443 22.14 13.54 31.31
CA LYS A 443 21.89 13.90 32.72
C LYS A 443 22.94 14.87 33.29
N SER A 444 24.20 14.78 32.83
CA SER A 444 25.30 15.65 33.30
C SER A 444 25.47 16.94 32.48
N LEU A 445 24.68 17.17 31.43
CA LEU A 445 24.79 18.31 30.49
C LEU A 445 24.93 19.66 31.21
N GLU A 446 24.01 19.97 32.12
CA GLU A 446 23.98 21.25 32.83
C GLU A 446 25.24 21.45 33.69
N SER A 447 25.73 20.39 34.34
CA SER A 447 26.94 20.45 35.16
C SER A 447 28.19 20.75 34.34
N HIS A 448 28.33 20.13 33.16
CA HIS A 448 29.45 20.39 32.25
C HIS A 448 29.36 21.78 31.62
N LEU A 449 28.15 22.24 31.29
CA LEU A 449 27.91 23.58 30.75
C LEU A 449 28.36 24.67 31.75
N GLN A 450 28.02 24.52 33.04
CA GLN A 450 28.42 25.46 34.10
C GLN A 450 29.93 25.47 34.34
N VAL A 451 30.60 24.31 34.28
CA VAL A 451 32.07 24.23 34.37
C VAL A 451 32.70 24.94 33.17
N PHE A 452 32.21 24.64 31.96
CA PHE A 452 32.74 25.22 30.73
C PHE A 452 32.56 26.73 30.66
N GLN A 453 31.38 27.26 30.99
CA GLN A 453 31.09 28.70 30.94
C GLN A 453 32.01 29.52 31.85
N ARG A 454 32.35 29.00 33.04
CA ARG A 454 33.32 29.64 33.94
C ARG A 454 34.71 29.71 33.31
N ILE A 455 35.22 28.57 32.84
CA ILE A 455 36.55 28.47 32.23
C ILE A 455 36.65 29.28 30.92
N HIS A 456 35.60 29.27 30.11
CA HIS A 456 35.53 30.04 28.86
C HIS A 456 35.62 31.55 29.12
N LYS A 457 35.04 32.03 30.22
CA LYS A 457 35.17 33.44 30.66
C LYS A 457 36.58 33.76 31.16
N ASP A 458 37.16 32.86 31.94
CA ASP A 458 38.46 33.05 32.59
C ASP A 458 39.66 32.80 31.64
N ARG A 459 39.41 32.13 30.50
CA ARG A 459 40.39 31.77 29.44
C ARG A 459 41.60 30.98 29.94
N SER A 460 41.53 30.48 31.16
CA SER A 460 42.60 29.77 31.85
C SER A 460 42.01 28.84 32.90
N VAL A 461 42.78 27.81 33.24
CA VAL A 461 42.46 26.86 34.31
C VAL A 461 43.65 26.86 35.25
N ASP A 462 43.44 27.25 36.52
CA ASP A 462 44.49 27.38 37.53
C ASP A 462 45.71 28.21 37.06
N GLY A 463 45.46 29.25 36.24
CA GLY A 463 46.50 30.11 35.67
C GLY A 463 47.19 29.57 34.41
N VAL A 464 46.87 28.35 33.97
CA VAL A 464 47.32 27.80 32.69
C VAL A 464 46.43 28.33 31.57
N PRO A 465 46.96 29.10 30.61
CA PRO A 465 46.16 29.62 29.49
C PRO A 465 45.73 28.48 28.57
N VAL A 466 44.47 28.53 28.13
CA VAL A 466 43.90 27.54 27.20
C VAL A 466 43.87 28.14 25.78
N PRO A 467 44.16 27.36 24.71
CA PRO A 467 44.09 27.86 23.34
C PRO A 467 42.69 28.41 23.00
N LEU A 468 42.63 29.66 22.53
CA LEU A 468 41.37 30.35 22.23
C LEU A 468 40.58 29.68 21.10
N ASP A 469 41.27 29.19 20.07
CA ASP A 469 40.64 28.45 18.96
C ASP A 469 39.95 27.17 19.46
N GLN A 470 40.54 26.47 20.45
CA GLN A 470 39.97 25.25 21.04
C GLN A 470 38.78 25.56 21.94
N LEU A 471 38.89 26.60 22.76
CA LEU A 471 37.76 27.05 23.56
C LEU A 471 36.56 27.46 22.71
N GLN A 472 36.80 28.12 21.57
CA GLN A 472 35.74 28.53 20.66
C GLN A 472 35.08 27.33 19.97
N ASP A 473 35.87 26.37 19.49
CA ASP A 473 35.36 25.12 18.90
C ASP A 473 34.51 24.33 19.90
N MET A 474 35.02 24.14 21.13
CA MET A 474 34.26 23.48 22.21
C MET A 474 32.96 24.24 22.54
N ALA A 475 32.95 25.57 22.48
CA ALA A 475 31.76 26.37 22.73
C ALA A 475 30.68 26.16 21.66
N GLU A 476 31.07 26.10 20.39
CA GLU A 476 30.17 25.83 19.26
C GLU A 476 29.54 24.43 19.38
N ARG A 477 30.36 23.43 19.69
CA ARG A 477 29.95 22.04 19.90
C ARG A 477 29.03 21.90 21.13
N MET A 478 29.38 22.55 22.24
CA MET A 478 28.57 22.57 23.46
C MET A 478 27.20 23.20 23.20
N ASN A 479 27.14 24.30 22.46
CA ASN A 479 25.88 24.94 22.08
C ASN A 479 25.04 24.04 21.16
N PHE A 480 25.67 23.37 20.19
CA PHE A 480 25.00 22.37 19.35
C PHE A 480 24.41 21.23 20.19
N VAL A 481 25.16 20.68 21.13
CA VAL A 481 24.68 19.61 22.02
C VAL A 481 23.52 20.09 22.90
N ALA A 482 23.66 21.27 23.52
CA ALA A 482 22.64 21.83 24.40
C ALA A 482 21.30 22.04 23.67
N THR A 483 21.36 22.60 22.45
CA THR A 483 20.17 22.86 21.63
C THR A 483 19.56 21.61 21.01
N SER A 484 20.38 20.59 20.71
CA SER A 484 19.94 19.39 19.97
C SER A 484 19.52 18.22 20.87
N SER A 485 19.98 18.17 22.12
CA SER A 485 19.77 17.05 23.04
C SER A 485 18.30 16.71 23.29
N SER A 486 17.46 17.72 23.59
CA SER A 486 16.03 17.53 23.86
C SER A 486 15.28 17.03 22.62
N ILE A 487 15.60 17.56 21.45
CA ILE A 487 15.03 17.16 20.15
C ILE A 487 15.39 15.70 19.86
N HIS A 488 16.66 15.34 20.07
CA HIS A 488 17.15 13.98 19.87
C HIS A 488 16.48 12.96 20.79
N LEU A 489 16.36 13.26 22.08
CA LEU A 489 15.68 12.38 23.04
C LEU A 489 14.20 12.20 22.68
N ALA A 490 13.49 13.27 22.33
CA ALA A 490 12.11 13.20 21.89
C ALA A 490 11.95 12.36 20.61
N ARG A 491 12.88 12.50 19.65
CA ARG A 491 12.91 11.70 18.43
C ARG A 491 13.13 10.21 18.71
N MET A 492 14.05 9.88 19.62
CA MET A 492 14.37 8.51 20.00
C MET A 492 13.20 7.84 20.74
N GLU A 493 12.52 8.55 21.64
CA GLU A 493 11.29 8.08 22.31
C GLU A 493 10.16 7.82 21.32
N TYR A 494 9.98 8.71 20.34
CA TYR A 494 9.03 8.49 19.25
C TYR A 494 9.38 7.24 18.43
N LEU A 495 10.66 7.07 18.06
CA LEU A 495 11.13 5.92 17.28
C LEU A 495 10.93 4.58 18.01
N GLU A 496 11.16 4.56 19.33
CA GLU A 496 10.89 3.40 20.17
C GLU A 496 9.40 3.03 20.14
N ASN A 497 8.53 4.00 20.43
CA ASN A 497 7.08 3.78 20.43
C ASN A 497 6.55 3.41 19.03
N GLN A 498 7.14 3.97 17.97
CA GLN A 498 6.83 3.64 16.58
C GLN A 498 7.04 2.14 16.33
N HIS A 499 8.18 1.59 16.76
CA HIS A 499 8.49 0.18 16.57
C HIS A 499 7.70 -0.74 17.51
N HIS A 500 7.42 -0.33 18.75
CA HIS A 500 6.50 -1.07 19.63
C HIS A 500 5.10 -1.20 19.01
N MET A 501 4.56 -0.12 18.44
CA MET A 501 3.27 -0.14 17.76
C MET A 501 3.29 -1.07 16.54
N GLN A 502 4.33 -0.97 15.70
CA GLN A 502 4.47 -1.86 14.54
C GLN A 502 4.55 -3.33 14.94
N ALA A 503 5.36 -3.66 15.96
CA ALA A 503 5.48 -5.03 16.47
C ALA A 503 4.13 -5.58 16.96
N PHE A 504 3.35 -4.76 17.67
CA PHE A 504 2.01 -5.13 18.13
C PHE A 504 1.04 -5.40 16.96
N LEU A 505 1.04 -4.54 15.94
CA LEU A 505 0.18 -4.70 14.77
C LEU A 505 0.58 -5.96 13.95
N THR A 506 1.88 -6.20 13.75
CA THR A 506 2.38 -7.40 13.06
C THR A 506 2.04 -8.69 13.82
N LEU A 507 2.17 -8.69 15.16
CA LEU A 507 1.76 -9.82 15.99
C LEU A 507 0.25 -10.08 15.86
N THR A 508 -0.55 -9.01 15.86
CA THR A 508 -2.01 -9.08 15.68
C THR A 508 -2.37 -9.71 14.33
N GLU A 509 -1.75 -9.24 13.25
CA GLU A 509 -1.95 -9.81 11.91
C GLU A 509 -1.60 -11.29 11.84
N SER A 510 -0.48 -11.69 12.47
CA SER A 510 -0.06 -13.09 12.52
C SER A 510 -1.09 -13.95 13.26
N LYS A 511 -1.59 -13.49 14.41
CA LYS A 511 -2.63 -14.19 15.18
C LYS A 511 -3.94 -14.27 14.43
N LEU A 512 -4.36 -13.17 13.81
CA LEU A 512 -5.58 -13.12 13.00
C LEU A 512 -5.54 -14.11 11.84
N LYS A 513 -4.42 -14.17 11.11
CA LYS A 513 -4.19 -15.16 10.04
C LYS A 513 -4.30 -16.60 10.54
N SER A 514 -3.94 -16.87 11.79
CA SER A 514 -4.07 -18.21 12.39
C SER A 514 -5.51 -18.57 12.79
N TRP A 515 -6.42 -17.59 12.89
CA TRP A 515 -7.82 -17.80 13.27
C TRP A 515 -8.79 -17.78 12.10
N ILE A 516 -8.46 -17.10 10.99
CA ILE A 516 -9.30 -17.03 9.78
C ILE A 516 -8.93 -18.14 8.77
N ILE A 517 -8.40 -19.26 9.25
CA ILE A 517 -8.14 -20.43 8.40
C ILE A 517 -9.41 -21.26 8.21
N LYS A 518 -9.37 -22.23 7.29
CA LYS A 518 -10.40 -23.27 7.22
C LYS A 518 -10.36 -24.15 8.47
N TYR A 519 -11.53 -24.50 8.98
CA TYR A 519 -11.67 -25.15 10.28
C TYR A 519 -11.56 -26.68 10.20
N GLY A 520 -11.03 -27.30 11.25
CA GLY A 520 -10.98 -28.76 11.37
C GLY A 520 -12.19 -29.32 12.11
N ARG A 521 -11.96 -30.42 12.84
CA ARG A 521 -12.94 -31.01 13.77
C ARG A 521 -13.30 -30.05 14.90
N GLN A 522 -14.45 -30.31 15.54
CA GLN A 522 -14.96 -29.55 16.68
C GLN A 522 -13.88 -29.27 17.75
N GLU A 523 -13.17 -30.29 18.23
CA GLU A 523 -12.11 -30.15 19.26
C GLU A 523 -11.02 -29.14 18.86
N SER A 524 -10.61 -29.14 17.59
CA SER A 524 -9.61 -28.20 17.08
C SER A 524 -10.13 -26.75 17.06
N VAL A 525 -11.42 -26.56 16.75
CA VAL A 525 -12.07 -25.25 16.77
C VAL A 525 -12.26 -24.75 18.20
N GLU A 526 -12.55 -25.64 19.16
CA GLU A 526 -12.61 -25.31 20.59
C GLU A 526 -11.27 -24.81 21.13
N VAL A 527 -10.17 -25.49 20.76
CA VAL A 527 -8.80 -25.04 21.09
C VAL A 527 -8.52 -23.66 20.48
N MET A 528 -8.97 -23.42 19.25
CA MET A 528 -8.81 -22.12 18.59
C MET A 528 -9.59 -21.01 19.31
N LEU A 529 -10.83 -21.27 19.71
CA LEU A 529 -11.65 -20.34 20.50
C LEU A 529 -11.02 -20.07 21.87
N HIS A 530 -10.49 -21.09 22.54
CA HIS A 530 -9.78 -20.90 23.79
C HIS A 530 -8.55 -20.00 23.62
N ASN A 531 -7.76 -20.23 22.57
CA ASN A 531 -6.60 -19.40 22.24
C ASN A 531 -7.00 -17.95 21.94
N TYR A 532 -8.10 -17.74 21.21
CA TYR A 532 -8.67 -16.43 20.95
C TYR A 532 -9.05 -15.73 22.26
N VAL A 533 -9.87 -16.36 23.11
CA VAL A 533 -10.33 -15.80 24.39
C VAL A 533 -9.14 -15.48 25.31
N SER A 534 -8.14 -16.37 25.36
CA SER A 534 -6.95 -16.13 26.16
C SER A 534 -6.14 -14.93 25.65
N PHE A 535 -6.04 -14.72 24.35
CA PHE A 535 -5.25 -13.63 23.77
C PHE A 535 -6.01 -12.30 23.76
N VAL A 536 -7.32 -12.31 23.48
CA VAL A 536 -8.10 -11.08 23.33
C VAL A 536 -8.63 -10.59 24.67
N GLU A 537 -9.21 -11.50 25.46
CA GLU A 537 -9.91 -11.12 26.71
C GLU A 537 -8.96 -11.15 27.91
N LYS A 538 -8.31 -12.29 28.18
CA LYS A 538 -7.46 -12.43 29.38
C LYS A 538 -6.21 -11.56 29.34
N GLN A 539 -5.73 -11.24 28.15
CA GLN A 539 -4.54 -10.42 27.94
C GLN A 539 -4.87 -8.94 27.67
N HIS A 540 -6.12 -8.51 27.85
CA HIS A 540 -6.56 -7.12 27.69
C HIS A 540 -6.05 -6.49 26.38
N PHE A 541 -6.32 -7.18 25.27
CA PHE A 541 -5.72 -6.88 23.97
C PHE A 541 -6.03 -5.46 23.47
N PHE A 542 -7.29 -5.02 23.62
CA PHE A 542 -7.70 -3.70 23.15
C PHE A 542 -7.13 -2.60 24.06
N GLU A 543 -7.09 -2.83 25.37
CA GLU A 543 -6.51 -1.88 26.32
C GLU A 543 -4.99 -1.72 26.12
N LYS A 544 -4.29 -2.80 25.74
CA LYS A 544 -2.87 -2.74 25.36
C LYS A 544 -2.64 -1.87 24.12
N TYR A 545 -3.50 -1.98 23.10
CA TYR A 545 -3.43 -1.09 21.95
C TYR A 545 -3.63 0.37 22.37
N ASP A 546 -4.65 0.66 23.17
CA ASP A 546 -4.94 2.03 23.60
C ASP A 546 -3.77 2.63 24.39
N ALA A 547 -3.16 1.85 25.28
CA ALA A 547 -1.97 2.26 26.02
C ALA A 547 -0.77 2.56 25.10
N LEU A 548 -0.47 1.67 24.16
CA LEU A 548 0.62 1.86 23.19
C LEU A 548 0.36 3.06 22.26
N PHE A 549 -0.88 3.22 21.80
CA PHE A 549 -1.26 4.32 20.92
C PHE A 549 -1.19 5.67 21.65
N GLN A 550 -1.58 5.71 22.93
CA GLN A 550 -1.46 6.91 23.75
C GLN A 550 0.01 7.29 23.99
N SER A 551 0.90 6.32 24.28
CA SER A 551 2.35 6.56 24.40
C SER A 551 2.96 7.07 23.10
N LEU A 552 2.60 6.44 21.97
CA LEU A 552 3.02 6.87 20.63
C LEU A 552 2.55 8.30 20.33
N LYS A 553 1.31 8.63 20.67
CA LYS A 553 0.75 9.98 20.46
C LYS A 553 1.50 11.03 21.29
N GLN A 554 1.75 10.75 22.57
CA GLN A 554 2.48 11.68 23.46
C GLN A 554 3.90 11.93 22.99
N SER A 555 4.64 10.86 22.64
CA SER A 555 6.01 10.99 22.10
C SER A 555 6.06 11.66 20.73
N ALA A 556 5.07 11.41 19.87
CA ALA A 556 4.91 12.10 18.59
C ALA A 556 4.69 13.61 18.76
N GLU A 557 3.80 14.02 19.67
CA GLU A 557 3.55 15.42 20.00
C GLU A 557 4.80 16.09 20.59
N ALA A 558 5.49 15.42 21.51
CA ALA A 558 6.73 15.93 22.09
C ALA A 558 7.82 16.15 21.03
N TYR A 559 8.00 15.19 20.11
CA TYR A 559 8.96 15.30 19.02
C TYR A 559 8.63 16.44 18.05
N VAL A 560 7.36 16.54 17.62
CA VAL A 560 6.91 17.62 16.72
C VAL A 560 7.08 18.99 17.35
N ASN A 561 6.76 19.12 18.65
CA ASN A 561 6.91 20.39 19.37
C ASN A 561 8.38 20.77 19.56
N ALA A 562 9.26 19.78 19.75
CA ALA A 562 10.70 20.01 19.91
C ALA A 562 11.37 20.38 18.57
N ASP A 563 10.94 19.79 17.46
CA ASP A 563 11.46 20.08 16.11
C ASP A 563 10.49 20.93 15.27
N SER A 564 10.17 22.14 15.75
CA SER A 564 9.29 23.07 15.05
C SER A 564 9.86 23.62 13.73
N SER A 565 11.06 23.20 13.34
CA SER A 565 11.80 23.72 12.19
C SER A 565 11.65 22.87 10.92
N VAL A 566 11.16 21.62 11.04
CA VAL A 566 11.11 20.64 9.93
C VAL A 566 9.68 20.18 9.65
N ASP A 567 9.01 20.87 8.71
CA ASP A 567 7.65 20.55 8.22
C ASP A 567 7.55 19.12 7.62
N GLU A 568 8.66 18.58 7.09
CA GLU A 568 8.75 17.20 6.58
C GLU A 568 8.64 16.15 7.71
N GLY A 569 9.18 16.43 8.90
CA GLY A 569 9.14 15.55 10.06
C GLY A 569 7.72 15.42 10.61
N GLU A 570 7.04 16.56 10.78
CA GLU A 570 5.64 16.62 11.23
C GLU A 570 4.69 15.93 10.24
N MET A 571 4.88 16.12 8.93
CA MET A 571 4.13 15.39 7.91
C MET A 571 4.38 13.88 7.95
N GLY A 572 5.62 13.45 8.23
CA GLY A 572 5.99 12.05 8.41
C GLY A 572 5.25 11.41 9.59
N VAL A 573 5.31 12.06 10.76
CA VAL A 573 4.60 11.62 11.97
C VAL A 573 3.09 11.54 11.72
N ARG A 574 2.49 12.58 11.14
CA ARG A 574 1.05 12.57 10.79
C ARG A 574 0.66 11.45 9.84
N ARG A 575 1.52 11.14 8.85
CA ARG A 575 1.28 10.03 7.93
C ARG A 575 1.28 8.70 8.66
N PHE A 576 2.31 8.43 9.45
CA PHE A 576 2.43 7.19 10.22
C PHE A 576 1.26 7.01 11.20
N MET A 577 0.89 8.07 11.93
CA MET A 577 -0.27 8.03 12.85
C MET A 577 -1.57 7.67 12.12
N ARG A 578 -1.80 8.20 10.91
CA ARG A 578 -2.97 7.82 10.10
C ARG A 578 -2.90 6.35 9.68
N GLU A 579 -1.73 5.88 9.23
CA GLU A 579 -1.53 4.48 8.84
C GLU A 579 -1.89 3.53 10.01
N VAL A 580 -1.37 3.79 11.20
CA VAL A 580 -1.68 3.02 12.43
C VAL A 580 -3.18 3.00 12.71
N VAL A 581 -3.86 4.16 12.67
CA VAL A 581 -5.31 4.23 12.91
C VAL A 581 -6.10 3.46 11.85
N THR A 582 -5.72 3.58 10.56
CA THR A 582 -6.40 2.86 9.48
C THR A 582 -6.21 1.35 9.56
N GLN A 583 -4.99 0.91 9.84
CA GLN A 583 -4.66 -0.51 10.00
C GLN A 583 -5.38 -1.11 11.21
N TRP A 584 -5.37 -0.41 12.34
CA TRP A 584 -6.10 -0.83 13.54
C TRP A 584 -7.60 -0.91 13.31
N ARG A 585 -8.18 0.03 12.56
CA ARG A 585 -9.62 -0.02 12.25
C ARG A 585 -10.00 -1.31 11.53
N SER A 586 -9.23 -1.73 10.52
CA SER A 586 -9.47 -3.01 9.82
C SER A 586 -9.24 -4.20 10.75
N LEU A 587 -8.05 -4.27 11.36
CA LEU A 587 -7.66 -5.39 12.22
C LEU A 587 -8.62 -5.59 13.39
N SER A 588 -9.02 -4.52 14.05
CA SER A 588 -9.92 -4.60 15.20
C SER A 588 -11.34 -4.99 14.83
N MET A 589 -11.79 -4.75 13.60
CA MET A 589 -13.08 -5.27 13.10
C MET A 589 -12.97 -6.77 12.83
N GLU A 590 -11.91 -7.21 12.17
CA GLU A 590 -11.68 -8.63 11.85
C GLU A 590 -11.44 -9.47 13.13
N VAL A 591 -10.65 -8.98 14.08
CA VAL A 591 -10.45 -9.67 15.37
C VAL A 591 -11.78 -9.81 16.13
N ARG A 592 -12.69 -8.82 16.06
CA ARG A 592 -14.01 -8.92 16.70
C ARG A 592 -14.92 -9.92 16.01
N SER A 593 -14.82 -10.09 14.69
CA SER A 593 -15.67 -11.02 13.95
C SER A 593 -15.26 -12.49 14.12
N VAL A 594 -13.98 -12.76 14.40
CA VAL A 594 -13.45 -14.13 14.61
C VAL A 594 -14.26 -14.90 15.67
N ARG A 595 -14.57 -14.27 16.81
CA ARG A 595 -15.31 -14.95 17.89
C ARG A 595 -16.66 -15.48 17.41
N SER A 596 -17.44 -14.62 16.77
CA SER A 596 -18.76 -14.98 16.25
C SER A 596 -18.68 -16.15 15.26
N MET A 597 -17.67 -16.14 14.38
CA MET A 597 -17.47 -17.22 13.41
C MET A 597 -17.08 -18.53 14.09
N LEU A 598 -16.18 -18.50 15.07
CA LEU A 598 -15.80 -19.71 15.83
C LEU A 598 -16.98 -20.30 16.60
N GLU A 599 -17.76 -19.45 17.29
CA GLU A 599 -18.97 -19.86 18.00
C GLU A 599 -20.03 -20.42 17.04
N GLU A 600 -20.19 -19.82 15.85
CA GLU A 600 -21.12 -20.31 14.82
C GLU A 600 -20.70 -21.67 14.25
N VAL A 601 -19.41 -21.89 13.99
CA VAL A 601 -18.88 -23.18 13.56
C VAL A 601 -19.09 -24.26 14.62
N LEU A 602 -18.83 -23.96 15.90
CA LEU A 602 -19.07 -24.89 16.99
C LEU A 602 -20.55 -25.25 17.14
N SER A 603 -21.43 -24.25 17.09
CA SER A 603 -22.88 -24.45 17.14
C SER A 603 -23.39 -25.33 15.99
N ASN A 604 -22.85 -25.15 14.78
CA ASN A 604 -23.17 -26.01 13.65
C ASN A 604 -22.62 -27.44 13.79
N TRP A 605 -21.43 -27.62 14.38
CA TRP A 605 -20.89 -28.94 14.70
C TRP A 605 -21.76 -29.68 15.73
N GLU A 606 -22.16 -29.01 16.81
CA GLU A 606 -23.06 -29.58 17.84
C GLU A 606 -24.41 -29.96 17.22
N ARG A 607 -25.00 -29.04 16.44
CA ARG A 607 -26.28 -29.27 15.76
C ARG A 607 -26.20 -30.42 14.77
N TYR A 608 -25.19 -30.44 13.91
CA TYR A 608 -25.00 -31.50 12.93
C TYR A 608 -24.84 -32.86 13.61
N SER A 609 -23.94 -32.96 14.60
CA SER A 609 -23.64 -34.20 15.31
C SER A 609 -24.87 -34.73 16.06
N SER A 610 -25.60 -33.85 16.74
CA SER A 610 -26.82 -34.23 17.47
C SER A 610 -27.93 -34.71 16.54
N ILE A 611 -28.16 -34.03 15.40
CA ILE A 611 -29.22 -34.41 14.46
C ILE A 611 -28.86 -35.69 13.72
N VAL A 612 -27.60 -35.85 13.31
CA VAL A 612 -27.13 -37.09 12.68
C VAL A 612 -27.37 -38.27 13.59
N ALA A 613 -26.99 -38.18 14.87
CA ALA A 613 -27.15 -39.27 15.83
C ALA A 613 -28.63 -39.67 16.00
N SER A 614 -29.53 -38.68 16.16
CA SER A 614 -30.96 -38.94 16.32
C SER A 614 -31.62 -39.45 15.04
N LEU A 615 -31.27 -38.88 13.89
CA LEU A 615 -31.82 -39.26 12.58
C LEU A 615 -31.34 -40.65 12.16
N GLN A 616 -30.10 -41.02 12.44
CA GLN A 616 -29.59 -42.36 12.17
C GLN A 616 -30.36 -43.42 12.96
N ALA A 617 -30.52 -43.22 14.28
CA ALA A 617 -31.29 -44.13 15.12
C ALA A 617 -32.74 -44.25 14.64
N TRP A 618 -33.39 -43.12 14.33
CA TRP A 618 -34.74 -43.14 13.79
C TRP A 618 -34.85 -43.81 12.42
N LEU A 619 -33.89 -43.62 11.52
CA LEU A 619 -33.86 -44.28 10.21
C LEU A 619 -33.77 -45.80 10.34
N GLU A 620 -33.00 -46.31 11.30
CA GLU A 620 -32.90 -47.75 11.58
C GLU A 620 -34.25 -48.32 12.02
N ASP A 621 -34.89 -47.68 13.02
CA ASP A 621 -36.23 -48.07 13.49
C ASP A 621 -37.29 -47.97 12.38
N ALA A 622 -37.19 -46.92 11.54
CA ALA A 622 -38.10 -46.68 10.44
C ALA A 622 -37.99 -47.75 9.34
N GLU A 623 -36.76 -48.14 9.00
CA GLU A 623 -36.47 -49.18 8.02
C GLU A 623 -37.00 -50.54 8.50
N GLU A 624 -36.89 -50.88 9.79
CA GLU A 624 -37.48 -52.08 10.38
C GLU A 624 -39.01 -52.03 10.35
N THR A 625 -39.60 -50.88 10.68
CA THR A 625 -41.05 -50.67 10.73
C THR A 625 -41.71 -50.83 9.35
N LEU A 626 -40.96 -50.70 8.25
CA LEU A 626 -41.49 -50.97 6.89
C LEU A 626 -42.00 -52.40 6.70
N GLY A 627 -41.50 -53.37 7.48
CA GLY A 627 -41.97 -54.76 7.45
C GLY A 627 -43.24 -55.03 8.25
N GLN A 628 -43.67 -54.07 9.08
CA GLN A 628 -44.76 -54.25 10.05
C GLN A 628 -46.16 -54.01 9.44
N PRO A 629 -47.24 -54.38 10.15
CA PRO A 629 -48.61 -54.10 9.74
C PRO A 629 -48.91 -52.59 9.59
N GLU A 630 -49.91 -52.26 8.77
CA GLU A 630 -50.27 -50.86 8.43
C GLU A 630 -50.63 -49.99 9.65
N ASN A 631 -51.23 -50.58 10.69
CA ASN A 631 -51.57 -49.86 11.91
C ASN A 631 -50.31 -49.36 12.64
N THR A 632 -49.30 -50.23 12.78
CA THR A 632 -48.00 -49.90 13.40
C THR A 632 -47.26 -48.84 12.59
N LYS A 633 -47.28 -48.94 11.25
CA LYS A 633 -46.69 -47.94 10.35
C LYS A 633 -47.32 -46.56 10.52
N ARG A 634 -48.66 -46.50 10.55
CA ARG A 634 -49.39 -45.23 10.71
C ARG A 634 -49.06 -44.55 12.04
N GLU A 635 -48.93 -45.33 13.11
CA GLU A 635 -48.57 -44.81 14.43
C GLU A 635 -47.13 -44.29 14.48
N PHE A 636 -46.17 -45.06 13.97
CA PHE A 636 -44.76 -44.68 13.95
C PHE A 636 -44.49 -43.45 13.06
N PHE A 637 -45.05 -43.40 11.84
CA PHE A 637 -44.83 -42.29 10.90
C PHE A 637 -45.72 -41.08 11.15
N ARG A 638 -46.49 -41.04 12.24
CA ARG A 638 -47.32 -39.87 12.60
C ARG A 638 -46.50 -38.59 12.73
N ASN A 639 -45.28 -38.69 13.24
CA ASN A 639 -44.37 -37.55 13.44
C ASN A 639 -43.37 -37.37 12.28
N LEU A 640 -43.68 -37.86 11.07
CA LEU A 640 -42.78 -37.77 9.92
C LEU A 640 -42.41 -36.32 9.56
N SER A 641 -43.31 -35.35 9.78
CA SER A 641 -43.04 -33.92 9.56
C SER A 641 -41.89 -33.39 10.40
N HIS A 642 -41.82 -33.77 11.68
CA HIS A 642 -40.71 -33.40 12.56
C HIS A 642 -39.36 -33.90 12.00
N TRP A 643 -39.33 -35.13 11.50
CA TRP A 643 -38.11 -35.71 10.94
C TRP A 643 -37.74 -35.11 9.58
N MET A 644 -38.72 -34.63 8.80
CA MET A 644 -38.44 -33.83 7.61
C MET A 644 -37.72 -32.52 7.97
N ASP A 645 -38.14 -31.85 9.03
CA ASP A 645 -37.49 -30.63 9.53
C ASP A 645 -36.08 -30.92 10.06
N GLN A 646 -35.91 -32.02 10.81
CA GLN A 646 -34.59 -32.48 11.27
C GLN A 646 -33.64 -32.79 10.10
N HIS A 647 -34.12 -33.52 9.08
CA HIS A 647 -33.35 -33.81 7.88
C HIS A 647 -32.94 -32.52 7.13
N SER A 648 -33.84 -31.54 7.03
CA SER A 648 -33.50 -30.22 6.45
C SER A 648 -32.40 -29.53 7.26
N ALA A 649 -32.58 -29.45 8.59
CA ALA A 649 -31.63 -28.81 9.48
C ALA A 649 -30.24 -29.48 9.50
N MET A 650 -30.17 -30.80 9.36
CA MET A 650 -28.92 -31.54 9.18
C MET A 650 -28.20 -31.10 7.91
N ASN A 651 -28.93 -30.98 6.80
CA ASN A 651 -28.36 -30.56 5.53
C ASN A 651 -27.86 -29.11 5.57
N ASP A 652 -28.62 -28.22 6.20
CA ASP A 652 -28.21 -26.82 6.36
C ASP A 652 -26.91 -26.71 7.19
N ALA A 653 -26.86 -27.37 8.36
CA ALA A 653 -25.66 -27.38 9.20
C ALA A 653 -24.48 -28.06 8.51
N GLY A 654 -24.70 -29.20 7.85
CA GLY A 654 -23.66 -29.93 7.13
C GLY A 654 -23.10 -29.16 5.94
N ASN A 655 -23.93 -28.44 5.18
CA ASN A 655 -23.48 -27.59 4.08
C ASN A 655 -22.65 -26.40 4.58
N PHE A 656 -23.08 -25.76 5.69
CA PHE A 656 -22.30 -24.71 6.33
C PHE A 656 -20.91 -25.21 6.74
N LEU A 657 -20.84 -26.38 7.39
CA LEU A 657 -19.57 -26.99 7.80
C LEU A 657 -18.70 -27.36 6.59
N ILE A 658 -19.29 -27.89 5.51
CA ILE A 658 -18.56 -28.19 4.26
C ILE A 658 -17.92 -26.94 3.67
N GLU A 659 -18.58 -25.79 3.74
CA GLU A 659 -18.06 -24.53 3.19
C GLU A 659 -16.99 -23.91 4.09
N THR A 660 -17.06 -24.10 5.40
CA THR A 660 -16.20 -23.43 6.39
C THR A 660 -15.00 -24.28 6.82
N CYS A 661 -15.10 -25.60 6.75
CA CYS A 661 -14.04 -26.52 7.15
C CYS A 661 -12.98 -26.79 6.06
N ASP A 662 -11.90 -27.44 6.46
CA ASP A 662 -10.82 -27.87 5.58
C ASP A 662 -11.26 -28.98 4.62
N GLU A 663 -10.47 -29.21 3.56
CA GLU A 663 -10.83 -30.15 2.49
C GLU A 663 -11.06 -31.58 2.99
N THR A 664 -10.36 -32.00 4.04
CA THR A 664 -10.47 -33.35 4.60
C THR A 664 -11.83 -33.51 5.27
N MET A 665 -12.20 -32.57 6.14
CA MET A 665 -13.48 -32.57 6.84
C MET A 665 -14.64 -32.36 5.88
N SER A 666 -14.50 -31.46 4.90
CA SER A 666 -15.51 -31.23 3.87
C SER A 666 -15.77 -32.47 3.01
N LEU A 667 -14.76 -33.32 2.76
CA LEU A 667 -14.96 -34.58 2.05
C LEU A 667 -15.71 -35.60 2.91
N GLU A 668 -15.32 -35.74 4.17
CA GLU A 668 -15.96 -36.66 5.14
C GLU A 668 -17.45 -36.31 5.33
N LEU A 669 -17.75 -35.03 5.56
CA LEU A 669 -19.12 -34.51 5.70
C LEU A 669 -19.96 -34.74 4.44
N LYS A 670 -19.38 -34.52 3.25
CA LYS A 670 -20.06 -34.80 1.97
C LYS A 670 -20.41 -36.28 1.82
N GLN A 671 -19.50 -37.17 2.20
CA GLN A 671 -19.73 -38.61 2.12
C GLN A 671 -20.83 -39.05 3.10
N GLN A 672 -20.81 -38.55 4.33
CA GLN A 672 -21.82 -38.85 5.33
C GLN A 672 -23.21 -38.33 4.93
N LEU A 673 -23.29 -37.07 4.45
CA LEU A 673 -24.54 -36.51 3.92
C LEU A 673 -25.06 -37.29 2.71
N LEU A 674 -24.18 -37.70 1.79
CA LEU A 674 -24.58 -38.50 0.63
C LEU A 674 -25.24 -39.81 1.06
N LEU A 675 -24.67 -40.51 2.05
CA LEU A 675 -25.21 -41.76 2.57
C LEU A 675 -26.56 -41.54 3.27
N LEU A 676 -26.64 -40.56 4.17
CA LEU A 676 -27.85 -40.28 4.95
C LEU A 676 -28.99 -39.78 4.07
N ASN A 677 -28.72 -38.85 3.16
CA ASN A 677 -29.71 -38.36 2.20
C ASN A 677 -30.17 -39.48 1.25
N GLY A 678 -29.29 -40.41 0.91
CA GLY A 678 -29.63 -41.62 0.16
C GLY A 678 -30.65 -42.49 0.90
N ARG A 679 -30.33 -42.89 2.14
CA ARG A 679 -31.24 -43.67 3.00
C ARG A 679 -32.58 -42.97 3.22
N TRP A 680 -32.54 -41.69 3.56
CA TRP A 680 -33.73 -40.87 3.76
C TRP A 680 -34.63 -40.86 2.53
N ARG A 681 -34.07 -40.61 1.34
CA ARG A 681 -34.83 -40.58 0.08
C ARG A 681 -35.52 -41.91 -0.19
N ASP A 682 -34.81 -43.03 -0.02
CA ASP A 682 -35.33 -44.36 -0.30
C ASP A 682 -36.45 -44.76 0.67
N LEU A 683 -36.32 -44.38 1.94
CA LEU A 683 -37.37 -44.51 2.95
C LEU A 683 -38.56 -43.60 2.62
N PHE A 684 -38.31 -42.32 2.38
CA PHE A 684 -39.33 -41.29 2.17
C PHE A 684 -40.25 -41.61 0.99
N LEU A 685 -39.72 -42.18 -0.10
CA LEU A 685 -40.52 -42.64 -1.23
C LEU A 685 -41.62 -43.63 -0.83
N LYS A 686 -41.36 -44.47 0.19
CA LYS A 686 -42.28 -45.48 0.70
C LYS A 686 -43.26 -44.91 1.73
N VAL A 687 -42.87 -43.87 2.47
CA VAL A 687 -43.63 -43.36 3.64
C VAL A 687 -44.25 -41.97 3.45
N LYS A 688 -44.02 -41.30 2.31
CA LYS A 688 -44.52 -39.93 2.02
C LYS A 688 -46.02 -39.74 2.22
N GLN A 689 -46.82 -40.81 2.12
CA GLN A 689 -48.27 -40.74 2.34
C GLN A 689 -48.64 -40.38 3.78
N TYR A 690 -47.76 -40.71 4.74
CA TYR A 690 -47.96 -40.41 6.16
C TYR A 690 -47.64 -38.95 6.52
N ALA A 691 -46.92 -38.23 5.64
CA ALA A 691 -46.59 -36.81 5.86
C ALA A 691 -47.82 -35.89 5.88
N ARG A 692 -48.96 -36.36 5.33
CA ARG A 692 -50.26 -35.65 5.34
C ARG A 692 -51.33 -36.34 6.17
N ALA A 693 -50.95 -37.27 7.05
CA ALA A 693 -51.91 -38.08 7.80
C ALA A 693 -52.88 -37.20 8.61
N ASP A 694 -52.37 -36.16 9.27
CA ASP A 694 -53.19 -35.24 10.08
C ASP A 694 -54.15 -34.39 9.22
N GLU A 695 -53.75 -33.96 8.03
CA GLU A 695 -54.61 -33.22 7.10
C GLU A 695 -55.73 -34.10 6.53
N LEU A 696 -55.42 -35.36 6.23
CA LEU A 696 -56.36 -36.32 5.69
C LEU A 696 -57.39 -36.77 6.73
N GLU A 697 -56.96 -36.94 7.99
CA GLU A 697 -57.83 -37.20 9.14
C GLU A 697 -58.77 -36.01 9.40
N LYS A 698 -58.23 -34.78 9.35
CA LYS A 698 -59.00 -33.54 9.47
C LYS A 698 -60.03 -33.41 8.35
N TRP A 699 -59.63 -33.65 7.10
CA TRP A 699 -60.53 -33.58 5.94
C TRP A 699 -61.64 -34.62 6.01
N ARG A 700 -61.35 -35.86 6.45
CA ARG A 700 -62.38 -36.88 6.70
C ARG A 700 -63.38 -36.45 7.75
N LYS A 701 -62.90 -35.85 8.86
CA LYS A 701 -63.78 -35.35 9.93
C LYS A 701 -64.66 -34.20 9.44
N ASP A 702 -64.12 -33.28 8.66
CA ASP A 702 -64.85 -32.14 8.11
C ASP A 702 -65.85 -32.58 7.03
N HIS A 703 -65.49 -33.54 6.17
CA HIS A 703 -66.40 -34.15 5.20
C HIS A 703 -67.57 -34.86 5.89
N LEU A 704 -67.29 -35.66 6.93
CA LEU A 704 -68.34 -36.35 7.69
C LEU A 704 -69.32 -35.34 8.33
N LYS A 705 -68.80 -34.27 8.93
CA LYS A 705 -69.62 -33.17 9.45
C LYS A 705 -70.50 -32.55 8.37
N ALA A 706 -69.91 -32.19 7.21
CA ALA A 706 -70.64 -31.58 6.11
C ALA A 706 -71.76 -32.47 5.56
N VAL A 707 -71.50 -33.78 5.40
CA VAL A 707 -72.52 -34.76 5.00
C VAL A 707 -73.65 -34.85 6.03
N THR A 708 -73.33 -34.79 7.32
CA THR A 708 -74.33 -34.81 8.40
C THR A 708 -75.22 -33.58 8.33
N THR A 709 -74.64 -32.39 8.16
CA THR A 709 -75.39 -31.13 8.02
C THR A 709 -76.26 -31.09 6.77
N LEU A 710 -75.78 -31.62 5.64
CA LEU A 710 -76.57 -31.69 4.40
C LEU A 710 -77.77 -32.62 4.54
N LYS A 711 -77.62 -33.76 5.24
CA LYS A 711 -78.75 -34.64 5.57
C LYS A 711 -79.79 -33.92 6.41
N GLU A 712 -79.38 -33.25 7.49
CA GLU A 712 -80.31 -32.50 8.35
C GLU A 712 -81.06 -31.42 7.56
N LEU A 713 -80.39 -30.72 6.64
CA LEU A 713 -81.02 -29.71 5.79
C LEU A 713 -82.03 -30.33 4.83
N LEU A 714 -81.69 -31.46 4.19
CA LEU A 714 -82.58 -32.19 3.30
C LEU A 714 -83.83 -32.68 4.05
N ASP A 715 -83.63 -33.32 5.21
CA ASP A 715 -84.72 -33.82 6.05
C ASP A 715 -85.64 -32.66 6.50
N THR A 716 -85.06 -31.50 6.83
CA THR A 716 -85.81 -30.29 7.20
C THR A 716 -86.59 -29.71 6.01
N ALA A 717 -85.97 -29.66 4.83
CA ALA A 717 -86.61 -29.16 3.62
C ALA A 717 -87.77 -30.07 3.19
N GLU A 718 -87.58 -31.39 3.25
CA GLU A 718 -88.61 -32.38 2.97
C GLU A 718 -89.77 -32.29 3.98
N ALA A 719 -89.46 -32.12 5.27
CA ALA A 719 -90.47 -31.88 6.28
C ALA A 719 -91.27 -30.58 6.03
N LYS A 720 -90.61 -29.51 5.55
CA LYS A 720 -91.27 -28.24 5.20
C LYS A 720 -92.11 -28.33 3.93
N LEU A 721 -91.63 -29.07 2.92
CA LEU A 721 -92.34 -29.27 1.66
C LEU A 721 -93.63 -30.07 1.86
N ASN A 722 -93.57 -31.08 2.74
CA ASN A 722 -94.69 -31.93 3.08
C ASN A 722 -95.57 -31.37 4.21
N ALA A 723 -95.22 -30.21 4.77
CA ALA A 723 -96.03 -29.56 5.79
C ALA A 723 -97.29 -28.93 5.14
N PRO A 724 -98.48 -29.14 5.72
CA PRO A 724 -99.70 -28.53 5.22
C PRO A 724 -99.61 -27.00 5.32
N VAL A 725 -99.83 -26.32 4.19
CA VAL A 725 -99.86 -24.86 4.13
C VAL A 725 -101.19 -24.37 4.70
N GLN A 726 -101.14 -23.69 5.85
CA GLN A 726 -102.32 -22.98 6.36
C GLN A 726 -102.54 -21.69 5.56
N VAL A 727 -103.63 -21.63 4.83
CA VAL A 727 -104.06 -20.43 4.08
C VAL A 727 -105.27 -19.82 4.79
N SER A 728 -105.23 -18.50 5.01
CA SER A 728 -106.37 -17.74 5.53
C SER A 728 -107.20 -17.17 4.38
N PHE A 729 -108.51 -17.00 4.60
CA PHE A 729 -109.45 -16.55 3.56
C PHE A 729 -109.12 -15.15 2.99
N LEU A 730 -108.39 -14.31 3.73
CA LEU A 730 -107.89 -13.00 3.27
C LEU A 730 -106.82 -13.12 2.17
N SER A 731 -106.08 -14.23 2.13
CA SER A 731 -104.92 -14.43 1.26
C SER A 731 -105.30 -14.79 -0.19
N VAL A 732 -106.54 -15.21 -0.45
CA VAL A 732 -106.99 -15.67 -1.78
C VAL A 732 -107.56 -14.52 -2.64
N ARG A 733 -108.01 -13.43 -2.02
CA ARG A 733 -108.68 -12.31 -2.74
C ARG A 733 -107.74 -11.40 -3.54
N GLY A 734 -106.43 -11.54 -3.37
CA GLY A 734 -105.41 -10.79 -4.12
C GLY A 734 -104.83 -11.53 -5.33
N PHE A 735 -105.36 -12.71 -5.68
CA PHE A 735 -104.77 -13.59 -6.70
C PHE A 735 -105.73 -13.97 -7.85
N VAL A 736 -106.91 -13.35 -7.95
CA VAL A 736 -107.81 -13.46 -9.12
C VAL A 736 -107.77 -12.16 -9.92
#